data_AF-A0A6P8GY95-F1
#
_entry.id   AF-A0A6P8GY95-F1
#
_cell.length_a   1.000
_cell.length_b   1.000
_cell.length_c   1.000
_cell.angle_alpha   90.00
_cell.angle_beta   90.00
_cell.angle_gamma   90.00
#
_symmetry.space_group_name_H-M   'P 1'
#
loop_
_entity.id
_entity.type
_entity.pdbx_description
1 polymer ?
#
loop_
_entity_poly.entity_id
_entity_poly.type
_entity_poly.pdbx_seq_one_letter_code
_entity_poly.pdbx_strand_id
1 'polypeptide(L)'
;MPGDPRQSGVKAQPGGRAKPKNPGQKAGLRASHPQPSAQPSSQEQITRLKELIVQLECERDKVLHERDISMQMREEEAGKSVPTDLRWRINQLESEKLDLASKHNQEVSQLVAQVAKLRAQVERGEAVRQTLEYDIAVAMRDSTSEKSKAEAKLSDLQKENQELQGLNVELCQTAQDMQRALEISRQAREEDLQGLNAELAERDQLLLTAHTENDQVITDKNGLQAILQKQEDTLRQLKEKMDAEQREREREIRNLKQQASELCHCVEREKRRRKELEMKLKTAEAALQAEQSLQQEVTSGLQVLRGKLKEAESAQMHESERANDTQSKLLQMEKEHLSTKAELDTQLNEEKMTSSHLRDTIQEQRSTNTHTQEQLSEALQRQKSLEEAYESFLTQLNQLLQEHRQQGETNTHTSEDKVKHSPSNPLDALRRTLNCYQQSLEMAQSQMQQAEERNKMLSQEISHKDEISNSLKKSSQEHAGRVSELTGEVQRLRSSCTDGAAAADRAQSQLQELKQHCAGTQAHVHTLREQCQREEEEKLAFLHSLYQRLVAGCVLMKSPHGQLGSFSWTELCAVLQDQTDILLTDLQTAKEQVQQLEVECSRKARSLREIHEAHEGAVEGLTAQLRHREQSWLVQKEELLRQQTGLNDELHLRTQEMRREVEVSKERVCALEREKADLSTRAGELRERLHAGKRLASALLRGAALLAGCVCPLLRRVCDLARQKRVLHTILDAKAKLEREVQAILQALTSAVEDPKHIPDTDPHTSRRGVWGFRRAVIGVLAALRFRALGGRSRVCFKADNPYGEGAVSVCAPEWRRDQDNEEEEGEWTQSTKLKTLILTCSEDGTDIDSKFSRLLERLVADSDRHYRCYMDRGSLSRQLARGLFRLRKTQPIPTNQYSSKSVVSSLQQHILAFTQRLHVAEVERRNMRLELTQLRRQAAIPPPPDPKHTACVPVARMEEVLCELSAALQREQQAQELLHQQAQQLQELGLSMELHAGDQQEQDCTLAMAVKSLTECKTELRRKDQSLRQLGKHLSQAQQEKQELQQGIHTAETALRTAAKTKDSLASYMKAVENSLKEVKENIVFFSPALSQGDIIWHVPNMHLEMPGPERLMGGPEVAACQSFLSCFAEVYQLLCSKLMCVERELDSQRSHISALKEELHKACIREKSPVKAVSDPRPAASLPTAGDYGPLPVKADSTHSSAPLKQTARAGKKASKKHL
;
A
#
# COMPACT_ATOMS: atom_id res chain seq x y z
N MET A 1 35.31 2.89 44.44
CA MET A 1 35.31 3.45 45.81
C MET A 1 35.19 4.96 45.70
N PRO A 2 34.39 5.67 46.53
CA PRO A 2 33.47 5.22 47.60
C PRO A 2 31.99 5.66 47.32
N GLY A 3 30.94 5.24 48.01
CA GLY A 3 30.84 4.46 49.25
C GLY A 3 29.42 3.92 49.52
N ASP A 4 29.42 2.85 50.32
CA ASP A 4 28.34 2.14 51.05
C ASP A 4 27.91 2.90 52.33
N PRO A 5 27.07 2.39 53.28
CA PRO A 5 25.94 1.43 53.26
C PRO A 5 24.75 1.85 54.20
N ARG A 6 23.67 1.05 54.30
CA ARG A 6 22.89 0.67 55.54
C ARG A 6 21.61 -0.10 55.15
N GLN A 7 21.50 -1.40 55.47
CA GLN A 7 20.68 -2.03 56.55
C GLN A 7 19.19 -1.59 56.55
N SER A 8 18.16 -2.45 56.56
CA SER A 8 17.92 -3.65 57.39
C SER A 8 16.70 -4.44 56.87
N GLY A 9 16.65 -5.75 57.12
CA GLY A 9 15.45 -6.56 56.85
C GLY A 9 14.29 -6.29 57.82
N VAL A 10 13.11 -6.84 57.52
CA VAL A 10 12.09 -7.36 58.46
C VAL A 10 10.87 -7.91 57.68
N LYS A 11 10.37 -9.06 58.12
CA LYS A 11 9.07 -9.67 57.79
C LYS A 11 7.91 -8.76 58.23
N ALA A 12 6.85 -8.60 57.45
CA ALA A 12 5.48 -8.40 57.97
C ALA A 12 4.40 -8.58 56.90
N GLN A 13 3.23 -9.06 57.36
CA GLN A 13 1.94 -9.15 56.67
C GLN A 13 1.44 -7.79 56.15
N PRO A 14 0.31 -7.76 55.42
CA PRO A 14 -0.91 -7.35 56.13
C PRO A 14 -2.17 -8.14 55.73
N GLY A 15 -2.99 -8.46 56.73
CA GLY A 15 -4.44 -8.55 56.56
C GLY A 15 -5.10 -7.20 56.81
N GLY A 16 -6.37 -7.05 56.43
CA GLY A 16 -7.23 -6.02 57.00
C GLY A 16 -8.25 -5.32 56.09
N ARG A 17 -9.33 -6.04 55.75
CA ARG A 17 -10.75 -5.66 55.99
C ARG A 17 -11.23 -4.24 55.61
N ALA A 18 -12.22 -4.18 54.69
CA ALA A 18 -13.45 -3.38 54.90
C ALA A 18 -14.61 -3.84 53.99
N LYS A 19 -15.75 -4.17 54.62
CA LYS A 19 -17.11 -4.22 54.03
C LYS A 19 -17.62 -2.79 53.82
N PRO A 20 -18.64 -2.55 52.97
CA PRO A 20 -20.03 -2.40 53.48
C PRO A 20 -21.13 -2.97 52.54
N LYS A 21 -22.15 -3.63 53.10
CA LYS A 21 -23.60 -3.25 53.14
C LYS A 21 -24.44 -3.48 51.85
N ASN A 22 -25.21 -4.56 51.86
CA ASN A 22 -26.70 -4.71 51.69
C ASN A 22 -27.50 -3.62 50.93
N PRO A 23 -28.63 -3.98 50.25
CA PRO A 23 -29.77 -4.64 50.91
C PRO A 23 -30.53 -5.70 50.10
N GLY A 24 -31.26 -6.55 50.84
CA GLY A 24 -32.33 -7.38 50.30
C GLY A 24 -33.72 -6.73 50.48
N GLN A 25 -34.68 -7.20 49.70
CA GLN A 25 -36.14 -7.18 49.95
C GLN A 25 -36.76 -8.28 49.05
N LYS A 26 -37.34 -9.33 49.65
CA LYS A 26 -38.78 -9.60 49.80
C LYS A 26 -39.48 -9.85 48.43
N ALA A 27 -40.24 -10.92 48.20
CA ALA A 27 -41.21 -11.53 49.09
C ALA A 27 -41.45 -13.03 48.76
N GLY A 28 -41.24 -13.89 49.75
CA GLY A 28 -41.95 -15.17 49.86
C GLY A 28 -43.17 -14.92 50.74
N LEU A 29 -44.37 -15.04 50.17
CA LEU A 29 -45.61 -14.97 50.94
C LEU A 29 -46.05 -16.36 51.37
N ARG A 30 -46.17 -16.43 52.68
CA ARG A 30 -46.65 -17.47 53.57
C ARG A 30 -48.17 -17.57 53.48
N ALA A 31 -48.70 -18.78 53.39
CA ALA A 31 -50.02 -19.15 53.88
C ALA A 31 -49.92 -20.63 54.31
N SER A 32 -49.55 -20.88 55.56
CA SER A 32 -50.47 -21.05 56.71
C SER A 32 -50.77 -22.53 56.94
N HIS A 33 -49.88 -23.17 57.71
CA HIS A 33 -50.22 -24.30 58.56
C HIS A 33 -51.43 -23.95 59.45
N PRO A 34 -52.45 -24.80 59.54
CA PRO A 34 -53.22 -24.97 60.75
C PRO A 34 -52.43 -25.85 61.73
N GLN A 35 -52.37 -25.38 62.97
CA GLN A 35 -51.90 -26.10 64.14
C GLN A 35 -52.69 -27.41 64.37
N PRO A 36 -52.09 -28.37 65.09
CA PRO A 36 -52.77 -29.58 65.54
C PRO A 36 -53.68 -29.24 66.72
N SER A 37 -54.99 -29.14 66.48
CA SER A 37 -55.99 -29.00 67.53
C SER A 37 -56.71 -30.34 67.74
N ALA A 38 -56.45 -30.92 68.91
CA ALA A 38 -57.26 -31.92 69.60
C ALA A 38 -57.65 -33.17 68.79
N GLN A 39 -56.77 -34.18 68.79
CA GLN A 39 -57.26 -35.54 68.97
C GLN A 39 -58.05 -35.57 70.30
N PRO A 40 -59.36 -35.87 70.34
CA PRO A 40 -59.88 -36.59 71.49
C PRO A 40 -59.16 -37.94 71.47
N SER A 41 -58.70 -38.36 72.64
CA SER A 41 -57.95 -39.60 72.80
C SER A 41 -58.63 -40.72 71.99
N SER A 42 -57.86 -41.45 71.19
CA SER A 42 -58.34 -42.68 70.54
C SER A 42 -58.97 -43.65 71.56
N GLN A 43 -58.64 -43.48 72.85
CA GLN A 43 -59.28 -44.14 73.98
C GLN A 43 -60.71 -43.65 74.30
N GLU A 44 -61.04 -42.35 74.21
CA GLU A 44 -62.42 -41.84 74.40
C GLU A 44 -63.36 -42.20 73.24
N GLN A 45 -62.84 -42.30 72.01
CA GLN A 45 -63.62 -42.82 70.87
C GLN A 45 -63.80 -44.33 70.97
N ILE A 46 -62.81 -45.07 71.48
CA ILE A 46 -62.94 -46.52 71.75
C ILE A 46 -63.84 -46.77 72.96
N THR A 47 -63.84 -45.96 74.02
CA THR A 47 -64.80 -46.11 75.13
C THR A 47 -66.21 -45.73 74.71
N ARG A 48 -66.41 -44.67 73.90
CA ARG A 48 -67.73 -44.36 73.32
C ARG A 48 -68.23 -45.44 72.36
N LEU A 49 -67.35 -46.03 71.55
CA LEU A 49 -67.72 -47.16 70.69
C LEU A 49 -67.95 -48.44 71.50
N LYS A 50 -67.23 -48.69 72.60
CA LYS A 50 -67.50 -49.80 73.52
C LYS A 50 -68.80 -49.59 74.31
N GLU A 51 -69.10 -48.36 74.74
CA GLU A 51 -70.38 -48.01 75.37
C GLU A 51 -71.54 -48.14 74.39
N LEU A 52 -71.36 -47.74 73.11
CA LEU A 52 -72.35 -47.96 72.06
C LEU A 52 -72.51 -49.45 71.71
N ILE A 53 -71.43 -50.23 71.70
CA ILE A 53 -71.51 -51.68 71.48
C ILE A 53 -72.20 -52.36 72.67
N VAL A 54 -71.90 -51.98 73.92
CA VAL A 54 -72.61 -52.50 75.11
C VAL A 54 -74.07 -52.04 75.14
N GLN A 55 -74.39 -50.82 74.71
CA GLN A 55 -75.78 -50.36 74.56
C GLN A 55 -76.53 -51.15 73.48
N LEU A 56 -75.90 -51.40 72.32
CA LEU A 56 -76.48 -52.20 71.25
C LEU A 56 -76.57 -53.69 71.60
N GLU A 57 -75.65 -54.23 72.40
CA GLU A 57 -75.72 -55.60 72.93
C GLU A 57 -76.82 -55.72 74.00
N CYS A 58 -77.00 -54.71 74.85
CA CYS A 58 -78.08 -54.67 75.85
C CYS A 58 -79.46 -54.44 75.21
N GLU A 59 -79.55 -53.67 74.11
CA GLU A 59 -80.76 -53.56 73.28
C GLU A 59 -81.05 -54.87 72.54
N ARG A 60 -80.04 -55.56 72.02
CA ARG A 60 -80.20 -56.88 71.40
C ARG A 60 -80.69 -57.92 72.40
N ASP A 61 -80.14 -57.94 73.62
CA ASP A 61 -80.52 -58.90 74.66
C ASP A 61 -81.92 -58.60 75.24
N LYS A 62 -82.35 -57.33 75.29
CA LYS A 62 -83.75 -56.94 75.57
C LYS A 62 -84.70 -57.40 74.47
N VAL A 63 -84.33 -57.22 73.20
CA VAL A 63 -85.14 -57.66 72.05
C VAL A 63 -85.22 -59.19 71.97
N LEU A 64 -84.18 -59.92 72.38
CA LEU A 64 -84.21 -61.39 72.47
C LEU A 64 -85.05 -61.88 73.66
N HIS A 65 -84.99 -61.22 74.83
CA HIS A 65 -85.84 -61.58 75.97
C HIS A 65 -87.33 -61.25 75.74
N GLU A 66 -87.65 -60.14 75.06
CA GLU A 66 -89.03 -59.83 74.64
C GLU A 66 -89.55 -60.80 73.57
N ARG A 67 -88.66 -61.31 72.70
CA ARG A 67 -88.99 -62.29 71.65
C ARG A 67 -89.18 -63.70 72.22
N ASP A 68 -88.43 -64.08 73.25
CA ASP A 68 -88.55 -65.39 73.91
C ASP A 68 -89.77 -65.45 74.87
N ILE A 69 -90.12 -64.35 75.54
CA ILE A 69 -91.39 -64.23 76.30
C ILE A 69 -92.60 -64.23 75.34
N SER A 70 -92.46 -63.67 74.15
CA SER A 70 -93.53 -63.68 73.12
C SER A 70 -93.70 -65.04 72.42
N MET A 71 -92.70 -65.91 72.41
CA MET A 71 -92.82 -67.28 71.88
C MET A 71 -93.37 -68.28 72.90
N GLN A 72 -93.18 -68.07 74.20
CA GLN A 72 -93.67 -68.99 75.25
C GLN A 72 -95.14 -68.79 75.66
N MET A 73 -95.80 -67.69 75.28
CA MET A 73 -97.22 -67.43 75.57
C MET A 73 -98.18 -67.77 74.41
N ARG A 74 -97.74 -68.59 73.42
CA ARG A 74 -98.54 -68.95 72.24
C ARG A 74 -98.66 -70.46 72.00
N GLU A 75 -98.43 -71.25 73.05
CA GLU A 75 -98.74 -72.68 73.15
C GLU A 75 -99.66 -72.89 74.36
N GLU A 76 -100.97 -72.64 74.21
CA GLU A 76 -102.09 -73.27 74.94
C GLU A 76 -103.36 -72.40 74.76
N GLU A 77 -104.29 -72.92 73.97
CA GLU A 77 -105.76 -72.79 74.06
C GLU A 77 -106.43 -72.73 72.68
N ALA A 78 -107.31 -73.71 72.49
CA ALA A 78 -107.93 -74.11 71.25
C ALA A 78 -109.17 -73.27 70.92
N GLY A 79 -109.46 -73.09 69.62
CA GLY A 79 -110.82 -72.79 69.20
C GLY A 79 -111.01 -72.11 67.84
N LYS A 80 -110.85 -72.87 66.74
CA LYS A 80 -111.41 -72.64 65.38
C LYS A 80 -111.10 -71.29 64.68
N SER A 81 -110.32 -71.37 63.59
CA SER A 81 -110.02 -70.38 62.51
C SER A 81 -108.69 -69.59 62.52
N VAL A 82 -107.60 -70.12 63.11
CA VAL A 82 -106.29 -69.41 63.23
C VAL A 82 -105.23 -69.65 62.11
N PRO A 83 -105.21 -70.75 61.31
CA PRO A 83 -104.11 -70.99 60.36
C PRO A 83 -104.04 -70.02 59.18
N THR A 84 -105.17 -69.48 58.73
CA THR A 84 -105.25 -68.54 57.60
C THR A 84 -104.79 -67.15 58.00
N ASP A 85 -105.13 -66.68 59.19
CA ASP A 85 -104.80 -65.34 59.66
C ASP A 85 -103.31 -65.20 59.99
N LEU A 86 -102.69 -66.24 60.56
CA LEU A 86 -101.23 -66.27 60.74
C LEU A 86 -100.47 -66.32 59.41
N ARG A 87 -100.95 -67.07 58.42
CA ARG A 87 -100.36 -67.09 57.07
C ARG A 87 -100.50 -65.74 56.37
N TRP A 88 -101.66 -65.08 56.50
CA TRP A 88 -101.86 -63.74 55.95
C TRP A 88 -100.95 -62.72 56.64
N ARG A 89 -100.79 -62.79 57.97
CA ARG A 89 -99.89 -61.91 58.72
C ARG A 89 -98.41 -62.14 58.40
N ILE A 90 -98.00 -63.39 58.22
CA ILE A 90 -96.64 -63.74 57.76
C ILE A 90 -96.42 -63.19 56.35
N ASN A 91 -97.33 -63.44 55.41
CA ASN A 91 -97.23 -62.90 54.06
C ASN A 91 -97.19 -61.35 54.05
N GLN A 92 -97.93 -60.69 54.95
CA GLN A 92 -97.91 -59.24 55.08
C GLN A 92 -96.55 -58.73 55.59
N LEU A 93 -95.99 -59.36 56.63
CA LEU A 93 -94.65 -59.01 57.14
C LEU A 93 -93.54 -59.35 56.14
N GLU A 94 -93.68 -60.43 55.37
CA GLU A 94 -92.77 -60.76 54.27
C GLU A 94 -92.85 -59.72 53.14
N SER A 95 -94.06 -59.25 52.81
CA SER A 95 -94.25 -58.14 51.86
C SER A 95 -93.61 -56.85 52.37
N GLU A 96 -93.85 -56.47 53.63
CA GLU A 96 -93.23 -55.27 54.24
C GLU A 96 -91.70 -55.38 54.29
N LYS A 97 -91.16 -56.58 54.57
CA LYS A 97 -89.72 -56.84 54.54
C LYS A 97 -89.14 -56.74 53.12
N LEU A 98 -89.84 -57.25 52.11
CA LEU A 98 -89.46 -57.09 50.71
C LEU A 98 -89.52 -55.63 50.26
N ASP A 99 -90.51 -54.88 50.72
CA ASP A 99 -90.64 -53.44 50.43
C ASP A 99 -89.51 -52.63 51.09
N LEU A 100 -89.15 -52.94 52.33
CA LEU A 100 -87.98 -52.32 52.98
C LEU A 100 -86.66 -52.72 52.32
N ALA A 101 -86.51 -54.00 51.94
CA ALA A 101 -85.32 -54.47 51.21
C ALA A 101 -85.22 -53.84 49.82
N SER A 102 -86.34 -53.63 49.12
CA SER A 102 -86.34 -52.97 47.81
C SER A 102 -85.97 -51.49 47.91
N LYS A 103 -86.49 -50.76 48.91
CA LYS A 103 -86.10 -49.38 49.22
C LYS A 103 -84.61 -49.29 49.59
N HIS A 104 -84.13 -50.17 50.46
CA HIS A 104 -82.71 -50.22 50.82
C HIS A 104 -81.82 -50.55 49.61
N ASN A 105 -82.20 -51.52 48.78
CA ASN A 105 -81.47 -51.84 47.55
C ASN A 105 -81.47 -50.68 46.55
N GLN A 106 -82.56 -49.91 46.48
CA GLN A 106 -82.65 -48.72 45.65
C GLN A 106 -81.72 -47.61 46.17
N GLU A 107 -81.69 -47.36 47.47
CA GLU A 107 -80.75 -46.41 48.11
C GLU A 107 -79.30 -46.85 47.92
N VAL A 108 -78.98 -48.13 48.14
CA VAL A 108 -77.64 -48.68 47.90
C VAL A 108 -77.25 -48.53 46.42
N SER A 109 -78.16 -48.81 45.49
CA SER A 109 -77.91 -48.63 44.05
C SER A 109 -77.65 -47.16 43.70
N GLN A 110 -78.39 -46.22 44.30
CA GLN A 110 -78.18 -44.78 44.12
C GLN A 110 -76.84 -44.33 44.68
N LEU A 111 -76.46 -44.78 45.88
CA LEU A 111 -75.17 -44.48 46.49
C LEU A 111 -74.01 -45.08 45.69
N VAL A 112 -74.13 -46.32 45.23
CA VAL A 112 -73.13 -46.97 44.35
C VAL A 112 -72.99 -46.21 43.03
N ALA A 113 -74.10 -45.76 42.43
CA ALA A 113 -74.06 -44.94 41.22
C ALA A 113 -73.40 -43.57 41.47
N GLN A 114 -73.65 -42.94 42.61
CA GLN A 114 -72.98 -41.69 43.00
C GLN A 114 -71.47 -41.90 43.24
N VAL A 115 -71.06 -42.98 43.90
CA VAL A 115 -69.66 -43.34 44.10
C VAL A 115 -68.97 -43.61 42.77
N ALA A 116 -69.61 -44.34 41.85
CA ALA A 116 -69.08 -44.55 40.50
C ALA A 116 -68.91 -43.24 39.73
N LYS A 117 -69.88 -42.32 39.84
CA LYS A 117 -69.80 -40.98 39.22
C LYS A 117 -68.66 -40.15 39.80
N LEU A 118 -68.46 -40.16 41.11
CA LEU A 118 -67.35 -39.46 41.78
C LEU A 118 -66.00 -40.07 41.41
N ARG A 119 -65.87 -41.41 41.37
CA ARG A 119 -64.63 -42.09 40.91
C ARG A 119 -64.28 -41.69 39.48
N ALA A 120 -65.25 -41.73 38.56
CA ALA A 120 -65.03 -41.30 37.18
C ALA A 120 -64.70 -39.81 37.05
N GLN A 121 -65.12 -38.95 38.00
CA GLN A 121 -64.69 -37.54 38.05
C GLN A 121 -63.26 -37.40 38.55
N VAL A 122 -62.85 -38.17 39.57
CA VAL A 122 -61.47 -38.18 40.07
C VAL A 122 -60.51 -38.70 39.00
N GLU A 123 -60.82 -39.82 38.35
CA GLU A 123 -59.99 -40.38 37.27
C GLU A 123 -59.81 -39.40 36.10
N ARG A 124 -60.89 -38.69 35.72
CA ARG A 124 -60.80 -37.62 34.72
C ARG A 124 -59.94 -36.45 35.21
N GLY A 125 -60.07 -36.05 36.46
CA GLY A 125 -59.24 -35.00 37.07
C GLY A 125 -57.77 -35.39 37.13
N GLU A 126 -57.46 -36.64 37.44
CA GLU A 126 -56.09 -37.18 37.46
C GLU A 126 -55.48 -37.27 36.07
N ALA A 127 -56.23 -37.70 35.07
CA ALA A 127 -55.79 -37.68 33.69
C ALA A 127 -55.46 -36.26 33.22
N VAL A 128 -56.32 -35.27 33.53
CA VAL A 128 -56.05 -33.85 33.23
C VAL A 128 -54.81 -33.34 33.97
N ARG A 129 -54.64 -33.69 35.26
CA ARG A 129 -53.44 -33.32 36.03
C ARG A 129 -52.17 -33.88 35.40
N GLN A 130 -52.16 -35.15 35.00
CA GLN A 130 -51.00 -35.79 34.37
C GLN A 130 -50.65 -35.14 33.03
N THR A 131 -51.64 -34.79 32.21
CA THR A 131 -51.42 -34.05 30.96
C THR A 131 -50.80 -32.68 31.24
N LEU A 132 -51.32 -31.92 32.21
CA LEU A 132 -50.76 -30.62 32.58
C LEU A 132 -49.35 -30.73 33.16
N GLU A 133 -49.06 -31.76 33.96
CA GLU A 133 -47.71 -32.01 34.48
C GLU A 133 -46.71 -32.33 33.36
N TYR A 134 -47.14 -33.11 32.36
CA TYR A 134 -46.34 -33.37 31.16
C TYR A 134 -46.11 -32.09 30.36
N ASP A 135 -47.15 -31.30 30.11
CA ASP A 135 -47.05 -30.05 29.35
C ASP A 135 -46.13 -29.04 30.06
N ILE A 136 -46.19 -28.94 31.39
CA ILE A 136 -45.26 -28.12 32.19
C ILE A 136 -43.83 -28.66 32.06
N ALA A 137 -43.62 -29.97 32.14
CA ALA A 137 -42.28 -30.56 32.00
C ALA A 137 -41.68 -30.31 30.60
N VAL A 138 -42.49 -30.42 29.55
CA VAL A 138 -42.09 -30.09 28.17
C VAL A 138 -41.76 -28.61 28.04
N ALA A 139 -42.63 -27.72 28.52
CA ALA A 139 -42.39 -26.27 28.48
C ALA A 139 -41.13 -25.86 29.26
N MET A 140 -40.85 -26.51 30.40
CA MET A 140 -39.61 -26.27 31.15
C MET A 140 -38.37 -26.80 30.43
N ARG A 141 -38.45 -27.95 29.76
CA ARG A 141 -37.37 -28.48 28.92
C ARG A 141 -37.09 -27.56 27.73
N ASP A 142 -38.13 -27.06 27.08
CA ASP A 142 -37.99 -26.17 25.94
C ASP A 142 -37.43 -24.81 26.38
N SER A 143 -37.90 -24.25 27.49
CA SER A 143 -37.35 -23.02 28.07
C SER A 143 -35.88 -23.17 28.49
N THR A 144 -35.49 -24.30 29.08
CA THR A 144 -34.08 -24.56 29.45
C THR A 144 -33.20 -24.78 28.22
N SER A 145 -33.70 -25.46 27.19
CA SER A 145 -33.04 -25.59 25.89
C SER A 145 -32.82 -24.22 25.23
N GLU A 146 -33.84 -23.36 25.21
CA GLU A 146 -33.72 -22.00 24.68
C GLU A 146 -32.75 -21.13 25.48
N LYS A 147 -32.78 -21.20 26.81
CA LYS A 147 -31.81 -20.52 27.67
C LYS A 147 -30.38 -20.97 27.38
N SER A 148 -30.14 -22.27 27.27
CA SER A 148 -28.80 -22.79 26.95
C SER A 148 -28.31 -22.35 25.56
N LYS A 149 -29.22 -22.29 24.56
CA LYS A 149 -28.90 -21.77 23.22
C LYS A 149 -28.60 -20.27 23.25
N ALA A 150 -29.33 -19.50 24.07
CA ALA A 150 -29.07 -18.07 24.24
C ALA A 150 -27.75 -17.81 24.97
N GLU A 151 -27.44 -18.59 26.00
CA GLU A 151 -26.17 -18.54 26.74
C GLU A 151 -24.97 -18.91 25.85
N ALA A 152 -25.11 -19.94 25.01
CA ALA A 152 -24.08 -20.29 24.02
C ALA A 152 -23.84 -19.13 23.03
N LYS A 153 -24.91 -18.55 22.47
CA LYS A 153 -24.81 -17.37 21.59
C LYS A 153 -24.18 -16.17 22.30
N LEU A 154 -24.49 -15.93 23.57
CA LEU A 154 -23.86 -14.87 24.35
C LEU A 154 -22.37 -15.14 24.57
N SER A 155 -21.98 -16.39 24.84
CA SER A 155 -20.56 -16.76 24.97
C SER A 155 -19.80 -16.59 23.65
N ASP A 156 -20.42 -16.93 22.51
CA ASP A 156 -19.79 -16.76 21.20
C ASP A 156 -19.62 -15.28 20.86
N LEU A 157 -20.65 -14.46 21.09
CA LEU A 157 -20.56 -13.00 20.92
C LEU A 157 -19.54 -12.36 21.88
N GLN A 158 -19.38 -12.90 23.10
CA GLN A 158 -18.34 -12.44 24.02
C GLN A 158 -16.93 -12.75 23.52
N LYS A 159 -16.71 -13.93 22.92
CA LYS A 159 -15.43 -14.28 22.28
C LYS A 159 -15.14 -13.39 21.08
N GLU A 160 -16.12 -13.22 20.18
CA GLU A 160 -15.99 -12.31 19.03
C GLU A 160 -15.66 -10.87 19.49
N ASN A 161 -16.28 -10.40 20.56
CA ASN A 161 -15.99 -9.06 21.10
C ASN A 161 -14.58 -8.97 21.73
N GLN A 162 -14.10 -10.02 22.39
CA GLN A 162 -12.72 -10.08 22.89
C GLN A 162 -11.70 -10.10 21.75
N GLU A 163 -11.98 -10.84 20.67
CA GLU A 163 -11.14 -10.87 19.47
C GLU A 163 -11.10 -9.50 18.78
N LEU A 164 -12.26 -8.84 18.63
CA LEU A 164 -12.33 -7.48 18.10
C LEU A 164 -11.62 -6.45 18.99
N GLN A 165 -11.68 -6.60 20.32
CA GLN A 165 -10.91 -5.77 21.24
C GLN A 165 -9.40 -5.99 21.08
N GLY A 166 -8.96 -7.24 20.90
CA GLY A 166 -7.57 -7.58 20.60
C GLY A 166 -7.09 -6.91 19.32
N LEU A 167 -7.85 -7.06 18.23
CA LEU A 167 -7.55 -6.42 16.94
C LEU A 167 -7.54 -4.89 17.04
N ASN A 168 -8.43 -4.29 17.82
CA ASN A 168 -8.46 -2.85 18.01
C ASN A 168 -7.22 -2.35 18.76
N VAL A 169 -6.78 -3.06 19.79
CA VAL A 169 -5.51 -2.74 20.49
C VAL A 169 -4.32 -2.87 19.56
N GLU A 170 -4.26 -3.92 18.74
CA GLU A 170 -3.21 -4.08 17.72
C GLU A 170 -3.22 -2.95 16.69
N LEU A 171 -4.40 -2.55 16.20
CA LEU A 171 -4.55 -1.41 15.28
C LEU A 171 -4.14 -0.09 15.94
N CYS A 172 -4.50 0.14 17.21
CA CYS A 172 -4.04 1.32 17.94
C CYS A 172 -2.51 1.33 18.12
N GLN A 173 -1.91 0.17 18.41
CA GLN A 173 -0.46 0.05 18.56
C GLN A 173 0.26 0.32 17.23
N THR A 174 -0.20 -0.29 16.14
CA THR A 174 0.38 -0.05 14.79
C THR A 174 0.24 1.41 14.36
N ALA A 175 -0.88 2.07 14.66
CA ALA A 175 -1.06 3.50 14.40
C ALA A 175 -0.06 4.36 15.21
N GLN A 176 0.16 4.05 16.49
CA GLN A 176 1.15 4.76 17.31
C GLN A 176 2.58 4.53 16.81
N ASP A 177 2.92 3.31 16.42
CA ASP A 177 4.26 2.99 15.92
C ASP A 177 4.53 3.68 14.57
N MET A 178 3.52 3.72 13.69
CA MET A 178 3.57 4.52 12.45
C MET A 178 3.74 6.02 12.74
N GLN A 179 3.04 6.56 13.73
CA GLN A 179 3.17 7.97 14.12
C GLN A 179 4.57 8.28 14.65
N ARG A 180 5.16 7.40 15.48
CA ARG A 180 6.56 7.55 15.93
C ARG A 180 7.55 7.45 14.78
N ALA A 181 7.35 6.53 13.85
CA ALA A 181 8.23 6.39 12.68
C ALA A 181 8.18 7.65 11.79
N LEU A 182 7.00 8.26 11.62
CA LEU A 182 6.85 9.53 10.92
C LEU A 182 7.55 10.68 11.65
N GLU A 183 7.44 10.76 12.98
CA GLU A 183 8.11 11.78 13.80
C GLU A 183 9.64 11.68 13.67
N ILE A 184 10.19 10.46 13.76
CA ILE A 184 11.63 10.19 13.58
C ILE A 184 12.07 10.57 12.16
N SER A 185 11.30 10.18 11.14
CA SER A 185 11.61 10.53 9.74
C SER A 185 11.56 12.03 9.50
N ARG A 186 10.66 12.74 10.19
CA ARG A 186 10.56 14.20 10.12
C ARG A 186 11.77 14.86 10.78
N GLN A 187 12.17 14.41 11.97
CA GLN A 187 13.36 14.90 12.66
C GLN A 187 14.63 14.66 11.85
N ALA A 188 14.80 13.47 11.29
CA ALA A 188 15.95 13.17 10.42
C ALA A 188 16.02 14.12 9.21
N ARG A 189 14.88 14.40 8.56
CA ARG A 189 14.83 15.38 7.46
C ARG A 189 15.14 16.81 7.90
N GLU A 190 14.69 17.21 9.09
CA GLU A 190 15.00 18.53 9.65
C GLU A 190 16.51 18.66 9.95
N GLU A 191 17.13 17.60 10.48
CA GLU A 191 18.58 17.52 10.71
C GLU A 191 19.36 17.55 9.38
N ASP A 192 18.93 16.80 8.37
CA ASP A 192 19.54 16.82 7.04
C ASP A 192 19.45 18.21 6.39
N LEU A 193 18.30 18.89 6.51
CA LEU A 193 18.13 20.26 6.02
C LEU A 193 19.04 21.25 6.77
N GLN A 194 19.21 21.08 8.08
CA GLN A 194 20.15 21.88 8.85
C GLN A 194 21.60 21.62 8.43
N GLY A 195 21.97 20.37 8.19
CA GLY A 195 23.28 19.98 7.66
C GLY A 195 23.56 20.60 6.30
N LEU A 196 22.63 20.50 5.35
CA LEU A 196 22.74 21.11 4.03
C LEU A 196 22.85 22.64 4.11
N ASN A 197 22.10 23.29 5.00
CA ASN A 197 22.20 24.74 5.19
C ASN A 197 23.57 25.15 5.79
N ALA A 198 24.14 24.35 6.69
CA ALA A 198 25.48 24.58 7.21
C ALA A 198 26.54 24.41 6.11
N GLU A 199 26.43 23.36 5.29
CA GLU A 199 27.32 23.17 4.13
C GLU A 199 27.21 24.31 3.11
N LEU A 200 26.00 24.81 2.84
CA LEU A 200 25.81 25.98 1.98
C LEU A 200 26.47 27.22 2.59
N ALA A 201 26.30 27.46 3.89
CA ALA A 201 26.95 28.59 4.57
C ALA A 201 28.49 28.48 4.54
N GLU A 202 29.05 27.29 4.74
CA GLU A 202 30.50 27.05 4.60
C GLU A 202 30.98 27.29 3.16
N ARG A 203 30.20 26.84 2.16
CA ARG A 203 30.52 27.10 0.74
C ARG A 203 30.48 28.58 0.42
N ASP A 204 29.47 29.31 0.90
CA ASP A 204 29.37 30.75 0.69
C ASP A 204 30.52 31.49 1.37
N GLN A 205 30.95 31.05 2.55
CA GLN A 205 32.13 31.58 3.23
C GLN A 205 33.42 31.32 2.45
N LEU A 206 33.60 30.10 1.92
CA LEU A 206 34.75 29.75 1.08
C LEU A 206 34.77 30.51 -0.25
N LEU A 207 33.59 30.74 -0.86
CA LEU A 207 33.46 31.59 -2.03
C LEU A 207 33.84 33.03 -1.70
N LEU A 208 33.41 33.55 -0.54
CA LEU A 208 33.80 34.89 -0.09
C LEU A 208 35.32 34.99 0.07
N THR A 209 35.96 34.01 0.72
CA THR A 209 37.42 34.02 0.90
C THR A 209 38.14 33.91 -0.45
N ALA A 210 37.66 33.05 -1.36
CA ALA A 210 38.23 32.93 -2.69
C ALA A 210 38.08 34.22 -3.52
N HIS A 211 36.94 34.92 -3.37
CA HIS A 211 36.76 36.24 -3.98
C HIS A 211 37.75 37.26 -3.43
N THR A 212 37.93 37.33 -2.10
CA THR A 212 38.91 38.25 -1.51
C THR A 212 40.35 37.94 -1.90
N GLU A 213 40.71 36.65 -2.03
CA GLU A 213 42.02 36.23 -2.52
C GLU A 213 42.20 36.62 -4.00
N ASN A 214 41.16 36.46 -4.81
CA ASN A 214 41.19 36.85 -6.22
C ASN A 214 41.35 38.38 -6.37
N ASP A 215 40.63 39.16 -5.57
CA ASP A 215 40.80 40.61 -5.53
C ASP A 215 42.23 41.00 -5.14
N GLN A 216 42.82 40.33 -4.13
CA GLN A 216 44.21 40.53 -3.75
C GLN A 216 45.16 40.21 -4.91
N VAL A 217 44.97 39.07 -5.59
CA VAL A 217 45.77 38.69 -6.76
C VAL A 217 45.65 39.70 -7.90
N ILE A 218 44.46 40.27 -8.12
CA ILE A 218 44.25 41.33 -9.10
C ILE A 218 45.03 42.59 -8.70
N THR A 219 45.00 42.97 -7.42
CA THR A 219 45.79 44.13 -6.94
C THR A 219 47.29 43.90 -7.08
N ASP A 220 47.79 42.70 -6.76
CA ASP A 220 49.20 42.34 -6.88
C ASP A 220 49.63 42.30 -8.35
N LYS A 221 48.79 41.73 -9.23
CA LYS A 221 49.01 41.76 -10.69
C LYS A 221 49.14 43.18 -11.20
N ASN A 222 48.22 44.07 -10.81
CA ASN A 222 48.26 45.47 -11.23
C ASN A 222 49.50 46.19 -10.67
N GLY A 223 49.91 45.89 -9.44
CA GLY A 223 51.14 46.39 -8.84
C GLY A 223 52.39 45.94 -9.59
N LEU A 224 52.49 44.65 -9.92
CA LEU A 224 53.58 44.10 -10.73
C LEU A 224 53.60 44.70 -12.14
N GLN A 225 52.44 44.87 -12.76
CA GLN A 225 52.33 45.51 -14.07
C GLN A 225 52.80 46.97 -14.04
N ALA A 226 52.50 47.71 -12.98
CA ALA A 226 53.01 49.06 -12.80
C ALA A 226 54.54 49.11 -12.59
N ILE A 227 55.12 48.12 -11.89
CA ILE A 227 56.57 48.00 -11.73
C ILE A 227 57.24 47.66 -13.07
N LEU A 228 56.68 46.70 -13.82
CA LEU A 228 57.16 46.36 -15.16
C LEU A 228 57.12 47.57 -16.10
N GLN A 229 56.02 48.33 -16.09
CA GLN A 229 55.90 49.55 -16.90
C GLN A 229 56.98 50.58 -16.54
N LYS A 230 57.25 50.80 -15.24
CA LYS A 230 58.34 51.67 -14.79
C LYS A 230 59.70 51.16 -15.26
N GLN A 231 59.96 49.85 -15.20
CA GLN A 231 61.20 49.26 -15.69
C GLN A 231 61.35 49.46 -17.20
N GLU A 232 60.31 49.22 -17.99
CA GLU A 232 60.30 49.50 -19.43
C GLU A 232 60.58 50.97 -19.74
N ASP A 233 59.97 51.88 -19.00
CA ASP A 233 60.19 53.32 -19.17
C ASP A 233 61.64 53.71 -18.83
N THR A 234 62.21 53.15 -17.75
CA THR A 234 63.63 53.38 -17.42
C THR A 234 64.57 52.80 -18.47
N LEU A 235 64.28 51.62 -19.02
CA LEU A 235 65.04 51.02 -20.11
C LEU A 235 64.94 51.85 -21.38
N ARG A 236 63.77 52.42 -21.68
CA ARG A 236 63.56 53.32 -22.82
C ARG A 236 64.39 54.60 -22.66
N GLN A 237 64.38 55.21 -21.47
CA GLN A 237 65.20 56.38 -21.16
C GLN A 237 66.70 56.08 -21.25
N LEU A 238 67.15 54.91 -20.78
CA LEU A 238 68.54 54.50 -20.90
C LEU A 238 68.95 54.27 -22.35
N LYS A 239 68.08 53.68 -23.18
CA LYS A 239 68.30 53.56 -24.64
C LYS A 239 68.42 54.91 -25.31
N GLU A 240 67.51 55.86 -25.01
CA GLU A 240 67.57 57.21 -25.57
C GLU A 240 68.86 57.95 -25.18
N LYS A 241 69.33 57.79 -23.94
CA LYS A 241 70.62 58.33 -23.50
C LYS A 241 71.80 57.67 -24.20
N MET A 242 71.79 56.34 -24.33
CA MET A 242 72.81 55.61 -25.08
C MET A 242 72.88 56.08 -26.53
N ASP A 243 71.72 56.24 -27.18
CA ASP A 243 71.64 56.76 -28.54
C ASP A 243 72.09 58.23 -28.63
N ALA A 244 71.78 59.06 -27.63
CA ALA A 244 72.23 60.45 -27.57
C ALA A 244 73.75 60.56 -27.43
N GLU A 245 74.34 59.81 -26.49
CA GLU A 245 75.79 59.70 -26.34
C GLU A 245 76.43 59.13 -27.60
N GLN A 246 75.81 58.14 -28.25
CA GLN A 246 76.33 57.59 -29.50
C GLN A 246 76.28 58.62 -30.62
N ARG A 247 75.21 59.43 -30.72
CA ARG A 247 75.16 60.57 -31.65
C ARG A 247 76.18 61.64 -31.31
N GLU A 248 76.46 61.90 -30.04
CA GLU A 248 77.53 62.81 -29.60
C GLU A 248 78.90 62.29 -29.99
N ARG A 249 79.21 61.02 -29.70
CA ARG A 249 80.43 60.35 -30.17
C ARG A 249 80.53 60.41 -31.70
N GLU A 250 79.44 60.21 -32.44
CA GLU A 250 79.42 60.37 -33.90
C GLU A 250 79.62 61.83 -34.36
N ARG A 251 79.13 62.82 -33.61
CA ARG A 251 79.39 64.25 -33.87
C ARG A 251 80.83 64.59 -33.57
N GLU A 252 81.40 64.10 -32.46
CA GLU A 252 82.81 64.24 -32.12
C GLU A 252 83.70 63.55 -33.15
N ILE A 253 83.37 62.33 -33.57
CA ILE A 253 84.07 61.65 -34.67
C ILE A 253 83.94 62.45 -35.97
N ARG A 254 82.79 63.05 -36.27
CA ARG A 254 82.62 63.93 -37.44
C ARG A 254 83.45 65.21 -37.31
N ASN A 255 83.47 65.84 -36.15
CA ASN A 255 84.25 67.04 -35.87
C ASN A 255 85.74 66.72 -35.91
N LEU A 256 86.18 65.60 -35.35
CA LEU A 256 87.55 65.09 -35.44
C LEU A 256 87.89 64.72 -36.87
N LYS A 257 86.97 64.16 -37.67
CA LYS A 257 87.15 63.94 -39.11
C LYS A 257 87.24 65.26 -39.88
N GLN A 258 86.51 66.29 -39.47
CA GLN A 258 86.56 67.63 -40.07
C GLN A 258 87.83 68.37 -39.68
N GLN A 259 88.25 68.31 -38.42
CA GLN A 259 89.56 68.77 -37.97
C GLN A 259 90.66 67.97 -38.63
N ALA A 260 90.50 66.65 -38.81
CA ALA A 260 91.43 65.82 -39.55
C ALA A 260 91.40 66.12 -41.05
N SER A 261 90.30 66.59 -41.63
CA SER A 261 90.21 67.00 -43.03
C SER A 261 90.78 68.40 -43.25
N GLU A 262 90.61 69.33 -42.31
CA GLU A 262 91.28 70.63 -42.23
C GLU A 262 92.78 70.46 -41.99
N LEU A 263 93.16 69.56 -41.07
CA LEU A 263 94.53 69.09 -40.92
C LEU A 263 94.97 68.33 -42.15
N CYS A 264 94.13 67.62 -42.90
CA CYS A 264 94.48 67.06 -44.20
C CYS A 264 94.64 68.14 -45.27
N HIS A 265 93.95 69.27 -45.21
CA HIS A 265 94.17 70.42 -46.10
C HIS A 265 95.46 71.17 -45.73
N CYS A 266 95.76 71.31 -44.44
CA CYS A 266 97.05 71.76 -43.93
C CYS A 266 98.15 70.75 -44.21
N VAL A 267 97.84 69.46 -44.17
CA VAL A 267 98.70 68.33 -44.53
C VAL A 267 98.71 68.11 -46.03
N GLU A 268 97.84 68.71 -46.84
CA GLU A 268 97.88 68.75 -48.31
C GLU A 268 98.78 69.91 -48.75
N ARG A 269 98.71 71.04 -48.01
CA ARG A 269 99.77 72.07 -47.98
C ARG A 269 101.11 71.47 -47.54
N GLU A 270 101.14 70.61 -46.52
CA GLU A 270 102.33 69.84 -46.17
C GLU A 270 102.57 68.68 -47.14
N LYS A 271 101.62 68.06 -47.85
CA LYS A 271 101.81 66.97 -48.85
C LYS A 271 102.30 67.52 -50.17
N ARG A 272 102.22 68.83 -50.39
CA ARG A 272 103.12 69.51 -51.33
C ARG A 272 104.57 69.46 -50.83
N ARG A 273 104.80 69.62 -49.52
CA ARG A 273 106.09 69.37 -48.81
C ARG A 273 106.38 67.88 -48.48
N ARG A 274 105.41 66.98 -48.67
CA ARG A 274 105.41 65.55 -48.27
C ARG A 274 105.29 64.62 -49.48
N LYS A 275 104.99 65.11 -50.69
CA LYS A 275 105.35 64.44 -51.94
C LYS A 275 106.88 64.36 -52.07
N GLU A 276 107.60 65.26 -51.39
CA GLU A 276 109.04 65.19 -51.11
C GLU A 276 109.40 64.22 -49.97
N LEU A 277 108.47 63.96 -49.03
CA LEU A 277 108.57 62.89 -48.02
C LEU A 277 107.86 61.60 -48.45
N GLU A 278 107.49 61.56 -49.73
CA GLU A 278 107.73 60.43 -50.60
C GLU A 278 106.98 59.14 -50.21
N MET A 279 106.93 58.11 -51.06
CA MET A 279 107.80 56.92 -51.02
C MET A 279 108.08 56.29 -49.64
N LYS A 280 107.87 56.98 -48.51
CA LYS A 280 108.05 56.46 -47.15
C LYS A 280 106.81 55.78 -46.56
N LEU A 281 105.62 55.88 -47.18
CA LEU A 281 104.38 55.33 -46.61
C LEU A 281 103.76 54.13 -47.35
N LYS A 282 104.39 53.66 -48.44
CA LYS A 282 104.14 52.32 -49.03
C LYS A 282 104.42 51.18 -48.05
N THR A 283 105.04 51.48 -46.92
CA THR A 283 105.30 50.59 -45.77
C THR A 283 104.10 50.47 -44.82
N ALA A 284 103.12 51.39 -44.86
CA ALA A 284 101.92 51.35 -44.02
C ALA A 284 100.76 50.54 -44.63
N GLU A 285 100.81 50.27 -45.94
CA GLU A 285 99.81 49.46 -46.67
C GLU A 285 99.82 47.98 -46.23
N ALA A 286 100.91 47.50 -45.63
CA ALA A 286 101.00 46.16 -45.05
C ALA A 286 100.23 46.00 -43.72
N ALA A 287 99.95 47.09 -43.00
CA ALA A 287 99.19 47.05 -41.74
C ALA A 287 97.67 46.96 -41.97
N LEU A 288 97.19 47.40 -43.14
CA LEU A 288 95.76 47.41 -43.52
C LEU A 288 95.20 46.01 -43.84
N GLN A 289 96.06 45.05 -44.20
CA GLN A 289 95.66 43.67 -44.49
C GLN A 289 95.29 42.87 -43.23
N ALA A 290 95.68 43.32 -42.03
CA ALA A 290 95.35 42.67 -40.76
C ALA A 290 93.98 43.08 -40.17
N GLU A 291 93.42 44.24 -40.56
CA GLU A 291 92.08 44.66 -40.13
C GLU A 291 90.95 43.98 -40.93
N GLN A 292 91.24 43.47 -42.13
CA GLN A 292 90.25 42.85 -43.03
C GLN A 292 89.77 41.47 -42.55
N SER A 293 90.58 40.75 -41.75
CA SER A 293 90.21 39.44 -41.17
C SER A 293 89.25 39.57 -39.99
N LEU A 294 89.37 40.62 -39.17
CA LEU A 294 88.44 40.92 -38.07
C LEU A 294 87.07 41.38 -38.58
N GLN A 295 87.02 42.05 -39.74
CA GLN A 295 85.75 42.38 -40.40
C GLN A 295 84.99 41.16 -40.94
N GLN A 296 85.68 40.11 -41.39
CA GLN A 296 85.03 38.88 -41.90
C GLN A 296 84.32 38.10 -40.78
N GLU A 297 84.90 38.01 -39.58
CA GLU A 297 84.28 37.33 -38.44
C GLU A 297 82.98 38.02 -37.97
N VAL A 298 82.98 39.36 -37.90
CA VAL A 298 81.79 40.15 -37.54
C VAL A 298 80.67 39.99 -38.58
N THR A 299 81.00 39.90 -39.87
CA THR A 299 80.00 39.69 -40.93
C THR A 299 79.36 38.30 -40.89
N SER A 300 80.11 37.26 -40.48
CA SER A 300 79.57 35.91 -40.32
C SER A 300 78.62 35.80 -39.12
N GLY A 301 78.93 36.45 -37.99
CA GLY A 301 78.05 36.52 -36.82
C GLY A 301 76.74 37.26 -37.09
N LEU A 302 76.79 38.35 -37.86
CA LEU A 302 75.59 39.07 -38.32
C LEU A 302 74.71 38.21 -39.25
N GLN A 303 75.30 37.35 -40.07
CA GLN A 303 74.56 36.46 -40.98
C GLN A 303 73.79 35.37 -40.20
N VAL A 304 74.39 34.83 -39.13
CA VAL A 304 73.74 33.86 -38.24
C VAL A 304 72.60 34.51 -37.45
N LEU A 305 72.78 35.72 -36.93
CA LEU A 305 71.71 36.46 -36.25
C LEU A 305 70.56 36.81 -37.20
N ARG A 306 70.86 37.16 -38.46
CA ARG A 306 69.85 37.41 -39.50
C ARG A 306 69.09 36.12 -39.89
N GLY A 307 69.73 34.96 -39.81
CA GLY A 307 69.07 33.65 -39.97
C GLY A 307 68.07 33.37 -38.83
N LYS A 308 68.50 33.55 -37.58
CA LYS A 308 67.64 33.37 -36.39
C LYS A 308 66.45 34.34 -36.36
N LEU A 309 66.64 35.58 -36.83
CA LEU A 309 65.56 36.56 -36.96
C LEU A 309 64.51 36.11 -37.99
N LYS A 310 64.92 35.57 -39.13
CA LYS A 310 64.01 35.03 -40.15
C LYS A 310 63.25 33.80 -39.65
N GLU A 311 63.90 32.93 -38.89
CA GLU A 311 63.26 31.76 -38.27
C GLU A 311 62.21 32.21 -37.23
N ALA A 312 62.53 33.20 -36.39
CA ALA A 312 61.59 33.79 -35.44
C ALA A 312 60.41 34.49 -36.14
N GLU A 313 60.66 35.24 -37.22
CA GLU A 313 59.62 35.85 -38.07
C GLU A 313 58.71 34.77 -38.68
N SER A 314 59.27 33.66 -39.17
CA SER A 314 58.48 32.54 -39.70
C SER A 314 57.63 31.84 -38.64
N ALA A 315 58.16 31.68 -37.42
CA ALA A 315 57.42 31.12 -36.29
C ALA A 315 56.26 32.05 -35.85
N GLN A 316 56.50 33.36 -35.81
CA GLN A 316 55.48 34.36 -35.52
C GLN A 316 54.38 34.40 -36.59
N MET A 317 54.75 34.26 -37.87
CA MET A 317 53.77 34.14 -38.96
C MET A 317 52.90 32.90 -38.82
N HIS A 318 53.47 31.74 -38.45
CA HIS A 318 52.69 30.53 -38.21
C HIS A 318 51.81 30.60 -36.95
N GLU A 319 52.25 31.27 -35.89
CA GLU A 319 51.39 31.54 -34.72
C GLU A 319 50.25 32.51 -35.07
N SER A 320 50.51 33.53 -35.89
CA SER A 320 49.49 34.45 -36.42
C SER A 320 48.46 33.73 -37.30
N GLU A 321 48.89 32.83 -38.20
CA GLU A 321 47.99 31.99 -39.00
C GLU A 321 47.12 31.08 -38.12
N ARG A 322 47.72 30.41 -37.12
CA ARG A 322 46.96 29.58 -36.16
C ARG A 322 45.98 30.40 -35.34
N ALA A 323 46.37 31.59 -34.89
CA ALA A 323 45.48 32.51 -34.17
C ALA A 323 44.31 32.93 -35.07
N ASN A 324 44.57 33.28 -36.33
CA ASN A 324 43.53 33.62 -37.30
C ASN A 324 42.58 32.45 -37.62
N ASP A 325 43.11 31.22 -37.71
CA ASP A 325 42.30 30.01 -37.86
C ASP A 325 41.41 29.75 -36.65
N THR A 326 41.94 29.94 -35.42
CA THR A 326 41.12 29.82 -34.20
C THR A 326 40.07 30.92 -34.12
N GLN A 327 40.39 32.15 -34.52
CA GLN A 327 39.44 33.26 -34.56
C GLN A 327 38.33 33.02 -35.61
N SER A 328 38.67 32.47 -36.78
CA SER A 328 37.70 32.11 -37.82
C SER A 328 36.75 31.01 -37.34
N LYS A 329 37.26 30.00 -36.62
CA LYS A 329 36.44 28.94 -36.00
C LYS A 329 35.53 29.51 -34.92
N LEU A 330 36.01 30.43 -34.09
CA LEU A 330 35.19 31.10 -33.08
C LEU A 330 34.08 31.94 -33.72
N LEU A 331 34.39 32.72 -34.76
CA LEU A 331 33.39 33.49 -35.52
C LEU A 331 32.34 32.58 -36.17
N GLN A 332 32.74 31.41 -36.66
CA GLN A 332 31.81 30.41 -37.21
C GLN A 332 30.88 29.85 -36.12
N MET A 333 31.42 29.51 -34.94
CA MET A 333 30.63 29.06 -33.79
C MET A 333 29.68 30.15 -33.27
N GLU A 334 30.12 31.42 -33.26
CA GLU A 334 29.27 32.56 -32.91
C GLU A 334 28.11 32.72 -33.91
N LYS A 335 28.38 32.56 -35.21
CA LYS A 335 27.35 32.62 -36.25
C LYS A 335 26.35 31.47 -36.13
N GLU A 336 26.81 30.26 -35.85
CA GLU A 336 25.95 29.09 -35.60
C GLU A 336 25.09 29.30 -34.34
N HIS A 337 25.68 29.81 -33.25
CA HIS A 337 24.94 30.16 -32.04
C HIS A 337 23.88 31.25 -32.32
N LEU A 338 24.22 32.29 -33.08
CA LEU A 338 23.25 33.32 -33.48
C LEU A 338 22.12 32.76 -34.37
N SER A 339 22.42 31.80 -35.26
CA SER A 339 21.41 31.11 -36.08
C SER A 339 20.45 30.30 -35.21
N THR A 340 20.98 29.46 -34.32
CA THR A 340 20.15 28.65 -33.40
C THR A 340 19.31 29.54 -32.47
N LYS A 341 19.86 30.66 -32.02
CA LYS A 341 19.11 31.64 -31.22
C LYS A 341 17.96 32.26 -32.02
N ALA A 342 18.19 32.64 -33.29
CA ALA A 342 17.13 33.17 -34.15
C ALA A 342 16.03 32.12 -34.41
N GLU A 343 16.40 30.85 -34.62
CA GLU A 343 15.45 29.74 -34.76
C GLU A 343 14.61 29.53 -33.49
N LEU A 344 15.22 29.55 -32.31
CA LEU A 344 14.51 29.47 -31.04
C LEU A 344 13.59 30.67 -30.80
N ASP A 345 14.02 31.89 -31.17
CA ASP A 345 13.19 33.08 -31.09
C ASP A 345 11.98 33.00 -32.05
N THR A 346 12.13 32.40 -33.24
CA THR A 346 11.00 32.16 -34.15
C THR A 346 10.03 31.13 -33.59
N GLN A 347 10.51 30.01 -33.03
CA GLN A 347 9.67 29.00 -32.39
C GLN A 347 8.92 29.56 -31.18
N LEU A 348 9.60 30.36 -30.34
CA LEU A 348 8.97 31.01 -29.20
C LEU A 348 7.88 32.00 -29.63
N ASN A 349 8.07 32.71 -30.75
CA ASN A 349 7.05 33.59 -31.28
C ASN A 349 5.88 32.81 -31.90
N GLU A 350 6.12 31.69 -32.57
CA GLU A 350 5.06 30.78 -33.04
C GLU A 350 4.23 30.23 -31.87
N GLU A 351 4.87 29.75 -30.80
CA GLU A 351 4.18 29.28 -29.59
C GLU A 351 3.38 30.40 -28.89
N LYS A 352 3.90 31.63 -28.89
CA LYS A 352 3.17 32.81 -28.38
C LYS A 352 1.93 33.10 -29.22
N MET A 353 2.02 32.96 -30.55
CA MET A 353 0.89 33.15 -31.46
C MET A 353 -0.15 32.03 -31.33
N THR A 354 0.27 30.78 -31.13
CA THR A 354 -0.68 29.69 -30.82
C THR A 354 -1.31 29.88 -29.45
N SER A 355 -0.55 30.38 -28.46
CA SER A 355 -1.06 30.70 -27.12
C SER A 355 -2.03 31.88 -27.14
N SER A 356 -1.79 32.93 -27.93
CA SER A 356 -2.77 34.01 -28.13
C SER A 356 -4.01 33.50 -28.84
N HIS A 357 -3.89 32.68 -29.88
CA HIS A 357 -5.04 32.10 -30.57
C HIS A 357 -5.90 31.25 -29.64
N LEU A 358 -5.29 30.38 -28.82
CA LEU A 358 -6.02 29.59 -27.81
C LEU A 358 -6.69 30.48 -26.75
N ARG A 359 -6.05 31.58 -26.33
CA ARG A 359 -6.67 32.56 -25.41
C ARG A 359 -7.88 33.23 -26.04
N ASP A 360 -7.80 33.61 -27.32
CA ASP A 360 -8.91 34.23 -28.04
C ASP A 360 -10.08 33.25 -28.21
N THR A 361 -9.80 31.98 -28.56
CA THR A 361 -10.84 30.94 -28.63
C THR A 361 -11.51 30.68 -27.28
N ILE A 362 -10.74 30.66 -26.18
CA ILE A 362 -11.30 30.52 -24.83
C ILE A 362 -12.14 31.75 -24.46
N GLN A 363 -11.76 32.94 -24.88
CA GLN A 363 -12.51 34.17 -24.64
C GLN A 363 -13.82 34.21 -25.45
N GLU A 364 -13.82 33.72 -26.69
CA GLU A 364 -15.01 33.55 -27.51
C GLU A 364 -15.96 32.48 -26.95
N GLN A 365 -15.42 31.39 -26.40
CA GLN A 365 -16.23 30.40 -25.67
C GLN A 365 -16.81 30.98 -24.36
N ARG A 366 -16.14 31.93 -23.73
CA ARG A 366 -16.67 32.63 -22.55
C ARG A 366 -17.79 33.60 -22.94
N SER A 367 -17.65 34.36 -24.02
CA SER A 367 -18.68 35.30 -24.47
C SER A 367 -19.95 34.60 -24.96
N THR A 368 -19.80 33.45 -25.63
CA THR A 368 -20.95 32.60 -26.01
C THR A 368 -21.64 32.00 -24.78
N ASN A 369 -20.88 31.53 -23.78
CA ASN A 369 -21.46 31.06 -22.52
C ASN A 369 -22.19 32.18 -21.77
N THR A 370 -21.62 33.39 -21.66
CA THR A 370 -22.33 34.53 -21.04
C THR A 370 -23.61 34.86 -21.79
N HIS A 371 -23.61 34.79 -23.12
CA HIS A 371 -24.82 35.01 -23.92
C HIS A 371 -25.89 33.94 -23.67
N THR A 372 -25.51 32.65 -23.60
CA THR A 372 -26.47 31.59 -23.25
C THR A 372 -27.00 31.72 -21.82
N GLN A 373 -26.18 32.22 -20.88
CA GLN A 373 -26.56 32.46 -19.50
C GLN A 373 -27.53 33.65 -19.38
N GLU A 374 -27.33 34.71 -20.17
CA GLU A 374 -28.26 35.83 -20.31
C GLU A 374 -29.61 35.36 -20.90
N GLN A 375 -29.59 34.57 -21.97
CA GLN A 375 -30.81 33.98 -22.55
C GLN A 375 -31.60 33.13 -21.55
N LEU A 376 -30.90 32.36 -20.70
CA LEU A 376 -31.49 31.58 -19.61
C LEU A 376 -32.11 32.49 -18.54
N SER A 377 -31.45 33.59 -18.18
CA SER A 377 -31.96 34.56 -17.21
C SER A 377 -33.22 35.28 -17.72
N GLU A 378 -33.28 35.60 -19.01
CA GLU A 378 -34.49 36.17 -19.62
C GLU A 378 -35.62 35.13 -19.70
N ALA A 379 -35.32 33.86 -19.99
CA ALA A 379 -36.31 32.78 -19.97
C ALA A 379 -36.90 32.58 -18.56
N LEU A 380 -36.05 32.64 -17.52
CA LEU A 380 -36.48 32.61 -16.12
C LEU A 380 -37.34 33.83 -15.73
N GLN A 381 -37.01 35.03 -16.22
CA GLN A 381 -37.86 36.21 -16.05
C GLN A 381 -39.21 36.06 -16.77
N ARG A 382 -39.23 35.49 -17.97
CA ARG A 382 -40.48 35.17 -18.69
C ARG A 382 -41.33 34.16 -17.91
N GLN A 383 -40.71 33.12 -17.36
CA GLN A 383 -41.41 32.16 -16.49
C GLN A 383 -42.00 32.84 -15.25
N LYS A 384 -41.22 33.68 -14.56
CA LYS A 384 -41.70 34.41 -13.38
C LYS A 384 -42.85 35.37 -13.73
N SER A 385 -42.79 36.03 -14.88
CA SER A 385 -43.89 36.89 -15.35
C SER A 385 -45.16 36.11 -15.68
N LEU A 386 -45.03 34.85 -16.16
CA LEU A 386 -46.16 33.96 -16.38
C LEU A 386 -46.73 33.45 -15.06
N GLU A 387 -45.89 33.09 -14.08
CA GLU A 387 -46.31 32.70 -12.72
C GLU A 387 -47.05 33.85 -12.02
N GLU A 388 -46.55 35.07 -12.08
CA GLU A 388 -47.22 36.28 -11.56
C GLU A 388 -48.56 36.54 -12.28
N ALA A 389 -48.62 36.30 -13.60
CA ALA A 389 -49.88 36.36 -14.35
C ALA A 389 -50.87 35.27 -13.90
N TYR A 390 -50.42 34.03 -13.69
CA TYR A 390 -51.24 32.94 -13.15
C TYR A 390 -51.75 33.22 -11.73
N GLU A 391 -50.93 33.80 -10.86
CA GLU A 391 -51.35 34.25 -9.52
C GLU A 391 -52.36 35.39 -9.59
N SER A 392 -52.20 36.32 -10.54
CA SER A 392 -53.19 37.38 -10.80
C SER A 392 -54.53 36.82 -11.29
N PHE A 393 -54.53 35.77 -12.12
CA PHE A 393 -55.74 35.08 -12.55
C PHE A 393 -56.43 34.35 -11.40
N LEU A 394 -55.67 33.69 -10.51
CA LEU A 394 -56.21 33.01 -9.33
C LEU A 394 -56.80 33.98 -8.30
N THR A 395 -56.20 35.16 -8.14
CA THR A 395 -56.74 36.20 -7.25
C THR A 395 -58.02 36.83 -7.81
N GLN A 396 -58.11 37.04 -9.13
CA GLN A 396 -59.34 37.47 -9.80
C GLN A 396 -60.47 36.43 -9.71
N LEU A 397 -60.15 35.13 -9.85
CA LEU A 397 -61.11 34.03 -9.70
C LEU A 397 -61.63 33.91 -8.26
N ASN A 398 -60.76 34.15 -7.27
CA ASN A 398 -61.15 34.20 -5.86
C ASN A 398 -62.00 35.42 -5.53
N GLN A 399 -61.75 36.59 -6.14
CA GLN A 399 -62.62 37.77 -6.01
C GLN A 399 -64.01 37.53 -6.59
N LEU A 400 -64.13 36.92 -7.78
CA LEU A 400 -65.43 36.54 -8.36
C LEU A 400 -66.20 35.52 -7.49
N LEU A 401 -65.50 34.54 -6.91
CA LEU A 401 -66.10 33.59 -5.97
C LEU A 401 -66.53 34.25 -4.65
N GLN A 402 -65.86 35.33 -4.24
CA GLN A 402 -66.18 36.09 -3.02
C GLN A 402 -67.35 37.06 -3.26
N GLU A 403 -67.45 37.65 -4.46
CA GLU A 403 -68.59 38.44 -4.93
C GLU A 403 -69.86 37.58 -5.06
N HIS A 404 -69.75 36.35 -5.58
CA HIS A 404 -70.86 35.39 -5.60
C HIS A 404 -71.28 34.88 -4.22
N ARG A 405 -70.42 35.02 -3.19
CA ARG A 405 -70.72 34.60 -1.81
C ARG A 405 -71.43 35.67 -0.99
N GLN A 406 -71.40 36.93 -1.44
CA GLN A 406 -72.01 38.07 -0.74
C GLN A 406 -73.35 38.54 -1.35
N GLN A 407 -73.80 37.97 -2.48
CA GLN A 407 -75.08 38.32 -3.14
C GLN A 407 -76.20 37.28 -2.95
N GLY A 408 -76.22 36.57 -1.81
CA GLY A 408 -77.10 35.42 -1.57
C GLY A 408 -78.10 35.53 -0.41
N GLU A 409 -78.50 36.73 0.03
CA GLU A 409 -79.60 36.89 1.01
C GLU A 409 -80.57 37.99 0.57
N THR A 410 -81.72 37.55 0.04
CA THR A 410 -83.09 38.13 0.05
C THR A 410 -83.83 38.01 -1.30
N ASN A 411 -85.09 37.60 -1.21
CA ASN A 411 -86.19 37.69 -2.20
C ASN A 411 -86.54 36.46 -3.08
N THR A 412 -87.24 35.50 -2.46
CA THR A 412 -88.65 35.10 -2.70
C THR A 412 -89.32 35.14 -4.11
N HIS A 413 -89.86 33.95 -4.49
CA HIS A 413 -91.08 33.67 -5.32
C HIS A 413 -90.96 33.89 -6.85
N THR A 414 -91.43 33.05 -7.81
CA THR A 414 -92.53 32.06 -7.91
C THR A 414 -92.36 31.08 -9.10
N SER A 415 -92.99 29.90 -8.98
CA SER A 415 -93.64 29.02 -9.99
C SER A 415 -92.76 28.20 -10.97
N GLU A 416 -92.44 26.95 -10.62
CA GLU A 416 -93.04 25.70 -11.14
C GLU A 416 -92.86 25.46 -12.65
N ASP A 417 -91.94 24.57 -13.03
CA ASP A 417 -92.37 23.32 -13.67
C ASP A 417 -91.32 22.18 -13.54
N LYS A 418 -91.84 20.95 -13.49
CA LYS A 418 -91.15 19.72 -13.08
C LYS A 418 -90.17 19.21 -14.14
N VAL A 419 -89.04 18.63 -13.71
CA VAL A 419 -88.66 17.21 -13.91
C VAL A 419 -87.20 16.99 -13.46
N LYS A 420 -87.04 15.89 -12.72
CA LYS A 420 -85.83 15.35 -12.07
C LYS A 420 -84.70 15.07 -13.07
N HIS A 421 -83.46 15.50 -12.78
CA HIS A 421 -82.24 14.70 -13.01
C HIS A 421 -81.14 15.07 -11.99
N SER A 422 -80.53 14.01 -11.45
CA SER A 422 -79.57 14.01 -10.34
C SER A 422 -78.22 14.66 -10.68
N PRO A 423 -77.55 15.32 -9.72
CA PRO A 423 -76.22 15.88 -9.89
C PRO A 423 -75.16 14.79 -9.60
N SER A 424 -74.42 14.33 -10.61
CA SER A 424 -73.28 13.42 -10.38
C SER A 424 -72.15 13.58 -11.40
N ASN A 425 -72.45 13.99 -12.64
CA ASN A 425 -71.43 14.04 -13.71
C ASN A 425 -70.39 15.18 -13.62
N PRO A 426 -70.64 16.38 -13.05
CA PRO A 426 -69.60 17.41 -12.98
C PRO A 426 -68.60 17.19 -11.83
N LEU A 427 -68.99 16.49 -10.74
CA LEU A 427 -68.11 16.22 -9.61
C LEU A 427 -67.08 15.13 -9.91
N ASP A 428 -67.44 14.12 -10.72
CA ASP A 428 -66.49 13.08 -11.14
C ASP A 428 -65.55 13.57 -12.26
N ALA A 429 -66.00 14.51 -13.10
CA ALA A 429 -65.13 15.20 -14.05
C ALA A 429 -64.13 16.12 -13.32
N LEU A 430 -64.59 16.90 -12.34
CA LEU A 430 -63.73 17.73 -11.49
C LEU A 430 -62.77 16.90 -10.62
N ARG A 431 -63.18 15.75 -10.09
CA ARG A 431 -62.27 14.87 -9.33
C ARG A 431 -61.16 14.28 -10.21
N ARG A 432 -61.44 13.96 -11.47
CA ARG A 432 -60.42 13.47 -12.40
C ARG A 432 -59.47 14.57 -12.83
N THR A 433 -59.95 15.76 -13.17
CA THR A 433 -59.05 16.90 -13.45
C THR A 433 -58.26 17.31 -12.21
N LEU A 434 -58.84 17.30 -11.02
CA LEU A 434 -58.16 17.64 -9.77
C LEU A 434 -57.12 16.58 -9.37
N ASN A 435 -57.37 15.29 -9.62
CA ASN A 435 -56.34 14.24 -9.50
C ASN A 435 -55.23 14.38 -10.55
N CYS A 436 -55.54 14.77 -11.78
CA CYS A 436 -54.51 15.04 -12.79
C CYS A 436 -53.65 16.25 -12.42
N TYR A 437 -54.25 17.32 -11.87
CA TYR A 437 -53.51 18.45 -11.34
C TYR A 437 -52.71 18.09 -10.08
N GLN A 438 -53.24 17.23 -9.20
CA GLN A 438 -52.49 16.72 -8.03
C GLN A 438 -51.29 15.88 -8.45
N GLN A 439 -51.46 14.98 -9.42
CA GLN A 439 -50.36 14.19 -9.97
C GLN A 439 -49.36 15.06 -10.73
N SER A 440 -49.81 16.07 -11.49
CA SER A 440 -48.87 16.99 -12.15
C SER A 440 -48.14 17.88 -11.14
N LEU A 441 -48.78 18.25 -10.03
CA LEU A 441 -48.16 19.00 -8.93
C LEU A 441 -47.15 18.13 -8.17
N GLU A 442 -47.46 16.87 -7.87
CA GLU A 442 -46.53 15.92 -7.24
C GLU A 442 -45.33 15.61 -8.13
N MET A 443 -45.55 15.50 -9.45
CA MET A 443 -44.48 15.35 -10.44
C MET A 443 -43.62 16.62 -10.54
N ALA A 444 -44.24 17.81 -10.58
CA ALA A 444 -43.52 19.08 -10.57
C ALA A 444 -42.75 19.30 -9.26
N GLN A 445 -43.31 18.90 -8.11
CA GLN A 445 -42.63 18.94 -6.80
C GLN A 445 -41.45 17.97 -6.74
N SER A 446 -41.60 16.77 -7.30
CA SER A 446 -40.49 15.80 -7.39
C SER A 446 -39.39 16.31 -8.33
N GLN A 447 -39.75 16.95 -9.44
CA GLN A 447 -38.79 17.59 -10.35
C GLN A 447 -38.11 18.80 -9.71
N MET A 448 -38.83 19.61 -8.93
CA MET A 448 -38.26 20.72 -8.16
C MET A 448 -37.31 20.24 -7.07
N GLN A 449 -37.65 19.19 -6.32
CA GLN A 449 -36.74 18.59 -5.34
C GLN A 449 -35.46 18.06 -5.98
N GLN A 450 -35.58 17.37 -7.13
CA GLN A 450 -34.42 16.93 -7.88
C GLN A 450 -33.60 18.10 -8.45
N ALA A 451 -34.23 19.21 -8.83
CA ALA A 451 -33.54 20.43 -9.28
C ALA A 451 -32.85 21.14 -8.11
N GLU A 452 -33.46 21.17 -6.93
CA GLU A 452 -32.87 21.70 -5.68
C GLU A 452 -31.66 20.88 -5.23
N GLU A 453 -31.75 19.55 -5.28
CA GLU A 453 -30.63 18.66 -4.98
C GLU A 453 -29.48 18.86 -5.99
N ARG A 454 -29.80 18.99 -7.28
CA ARG A 454 -28.79 19.33 -8.31
C ARG A 454 -28.19 20.71 -8.08
N ASN A 455 -28.96 21.73 -7.71
CA ASN A 455 -28.46 23.07 -7.40
C ASN A 455 -27.57 23.07 -6.15
N LYS A 456 -27.87 22.23 -5.16
CA LYS A 456 -27.03 22.03 -3.98
C LYS A 456 -25.69 21.39 -4.35
N MET A 457 -25.70 20.37 -5.22
CA MET A 457 -24.48 19.76 -5.75
C MET A 457 -23.65 20.74 -6.58
N LEU A 458 -24.29 21.52 -7.46
CA LEU A 458 -23.60 22.54 -8.26
C LEU A 458 -23.04 23.67 -7.39
N SER A 459 -23.74 24.07 -6.33
CA SER A 459 -23.26 25.06 -5.38
C SER A 459 -22.05 24.55 -4.58
N GLN A 460 -22.01 23.26 -4.24
CA GLN A 460 -20.82 22.62 -3.64
C GLN A 460 -19.65 22.56 -4.63
N GLU A 461 -19.89 22.24 -5.90
CA GLU A 461 -18.85 22.30 -6.93
C GLU A 461 -18.34 23.72 -7.20
N ILE A 462 -19.21 24.73 -7.18
CA ILE A 462 -18.82 26.14 -7.32
C ILE A 462 -17.99 26.57 -6.10
N SER A 463 -18.40 26.22 -4.87
CA SER A 463 -17.61 26.46 -3.66
C SER A 463 -16.22 25.83 -3.75
N HIS A 464 -16.13 24.57 -4.20
CA HIS A 464 -14.86 23.88 -4.38
C HIS A 464 -13.99 24.53 -5.50
N LYS A 465 -14.60 24.97 -6.60
CA LYS A 465 -13.91 25.72 -7.66
C LYS A 465 -13.44 27.09 -7.18
N ASP A 466 -14.19 27.77 -6.32
CA ASP A 466 -13.82 29.03 -5.71
C ASP A 466 -12.68 28.85 -4.71
N GLU A 467 -12.68 27.78 -3.92
CA GLU A 467 -11.56 27.39 -3.05
C GLU A 467 -10.26 27.15 -3.86
N ILE A 468 -10.36 26.40 -4.97
CA ILE A 468 -9.23 26.20 -5.88
C ILE A 468 -8.79 27.51 -6.52
N SER A 469 -9.72 28.34 -7.00
CA SER A 469 -9.45 29.65 -7.59
C SER A 469 -8.75 30.58 -6.58
N ASN A 470 -9.18 30.56 -5.31
CA ASN A 470 -8.56 31.33 -4.24
C ASN A 470 -7.17 30.81 -3.88
N SER A 471 -6.95 29.49 -3.91
CA SER A 471 -5.61 28.91 -3.73
C SER A 471 -4.65 29.30 -4.86
N LEU A 472 -5.13 29.30 -6.11
CA LEU A 472 -4.37 29.73 -7.29
C LEU A 472 -4.10 31.24 -7.30
N LYS A 473 -5.07 32.06 -6.87
CA LYS A 473 -4.86 33.50 -6.68
C LYS A 473 -3.81 33.76 -5.62
N LYS A 474 -3.85 33.05 -4.49
CA LYS A 474 -2.87 33.17 -3.41
C LYS A 474 -1.47 32.78 -3.88
N SER A 475 -1.31 31.65 -4.59
CA SER A 475 -0.01 31.27 -5.15
C SER A 475 0.47 32.26 -6.20
N SER A 476 -0.41 32.79 -7.05
CA SER A 476 -0.07 33.86 -8.01
C SER A 476 0.36 35.16 -7.30
N GLN A 477 -0.26 35.52 -6.17
CA GLN A 477 0.10 36.68 -5.37
C GLN A 477 1.45 36.48 -4.67
N GLU A 478 1.72 35.27 -4.17
CA GLU A 478 3.02 34.87 -3.62
C GLU A 478 4.12 34.92 -4.69
N HIS A 479 3.85 34.46 -5.92
CA HIS A 479 4.77 34.59 -7.05
C HIS A 479 5.00 36.05 -7.45
N ALA A 480 3.96 36.89 -7.47
CA ALA A 480 4.10 38.32 -7.71
C ALA A 480 4.91 39.02 -6.61
N GLY A 481 4.72 38.63 -5.35
CA GLY A 481 5.52 39.09 -4.20
C GLY A 481 7.00 38.74 -4.36
N ARG A 482 7.32 37.48 -4.66
CA ARG A 482 8.71 37.03 -4.92
C ARG A 482 9.34 37.75 -6.11
N VAL A 483 8.58 38.00 -7.19
CA VAL A 483 9.07 38.78 -8.33
C VAL A 483 9.36 40.23 -7.93
N SER A 484 8.52 40.85 -7.09
CA SER A 484 8.76 42.20 -6.57
C SER A 484 9.99 42.25 -5.65
N GLU A 485 10.19 41.24 -4.79
CA GLU A 485 11.36 41.12 -3.92
C GLU A 485 12.65 40.96 -4.74
N LEU A 486 12.65 40.06 -5.74
CA LEU A 486 13.77 39.88 -6.66
C LEU A 486 14.04 41.13 -7.50
N THR A 487 12.99 41.85 -7.92
CA THR A 487 13.14 43.13 -8.63
C THR A 487 13.78 44.19 -7.72
N GLY A 488 13.40 44.23 -6.44
CA GLY A 488 14.03 45.10 -5.43
C GLY A 488 15.49 44.72 -5.15
N GLU A 489 15.83 43.43 -5.15
CA GLU A 489 17.20 42.93 -5.01
C GLU A 489 18.06 43.30 -6.22
N VAL A 490 17.55 43.10 -7.44
CA VAL A 490 18.21 43.51 -8.68
C VAL A 490 18.41 45.03 -8.70
N GLN A 491 17.45 45.81 -8.20
CA GLN A 491 17.58 47.27 -8.11
C GLN A 491 18.62 47.70 -7.06
N ARG A 492 18.71 47.01 -5.92
CA ARG A 492 19.79 47.19 -4.92
C ARG A 492 21.17 46.84 -5.48
N LEU A 493 21.28 45.74 -6.22
CA LEU A 493 22.54 45.34 -6.86
C LEU A 493 22.95 46.36 -7.93
N ARG A 494 22.00 46.87 -8.72
CA ARG A 494 22.26 47.94 -9.69
C ARG A 494 22.73 49.23 -9.01
N SER A 495 22.13 49.63 -7.89
CA SER A 495 22.59 50.81 -7.14
C SER A 495 23.98 50.60 -6.54
N SER A 496 24.28 49.40 -6.04
CA SER A 496 25.61 49.06 -5.55
C SER A 496 26.66 49.08 -6.67
N CYS A 497 26.32 48.61 -7.88
CA CYS A 497 27.17 48.74 -9.05
C CYS A 497 27.40 50.20 -9.46
N THR A 498 26.38 51.08 -9.37
CA THR A 498 26.57 52.52 -9.66
C THR A 498 27.42 53.21 -8.60
N ASP A 499 27.30 52.81 -7.33
CA ASP A 499 28.16 53.33 -6.25
C ASP A 499 29.61 52.87 -6.41
N GLY A 500 29.81 51.62 -6.85
CA GLY A 500 31.11 51.08 -7.22
C GLY A 500 31.74 51.81 -8.40
N ALA A 501 30.95 52.13 -9.44
CA ALA A 501 31.41 52.94 -10.57
C ALA A 501 31.81 54.36 -10.13
N ALA A 502 31.01 55.02 -9.29
CA ALA A 502 31.35 56.33 -8.75
C ALA A 502 32.58 56.31 -7.84
N ALA A 503 32.83 55.20 -7.12
CA ALA A 503 34.06 55.00 -6.34
C ALA A 503 35.29 54.81 -7.24
N ALA A 504 35.14 54.09 -8.36
CA ALA A 504 36.20 53.95 -9.37
C ALA A 504 36.54 55.29 -10.03
N ASP A 505 35.56 56.12 -10.38
CA ASP A 505 35.76 57.46 -10.94
C ASP A 505 36.48 58.40 -9.94
N ARG A 506 36.15 58.30 -8.65
CA ARG A 506 36.86 59.02 -7.57
C ARG A 506 38.31 58.56 -7.44
N ALA A 507 38.57 57.25 -7.44
CA ALA A 507 39.91 56.70 -7.38
C ALA A 507 40.75 57.09 -8.61
N GLN A 508 40.14 57.13 -9.79
CA GLN A 508 40.80 57.55 -11.02
C GLN A 508 41.17 59.04 -10.99
N SER A 509 40.29 59.89 -10.44
CA SER A 509 40.55 61.31 -10.23
C SER A 509 41.70 61.55 -9.23
N GLN A 510 41.72 60.83 -8.10
CA GLN A 510 42.81 60.88 -7.12
C GLN A 510 44.15 60.39 -7.71
N LEU A 511 44.11 59.38 -8.56
CA LEU A 511 45.29 58.88 -9.26
C LEU A 511 45.82 59.90 -10.28
N GLN A 512 44.94 60.71 -10.86
CA GLN A 512 45.30 61.81 -11.76
C GLN A 512 45.91 63.00 -10.99
N GLU A 513 45.40 63.32 -9.80
CA GLU A 513 46.01 64.31 -8.89
C GLU A 513 47.39 63.87 -8.39
N LEU A 514 47.55 62.61 -7.98
CA LEU A 514 48.83 62.05 -7.58
C LEU A 514 49.83 62.02 -8.74
N LYS A 515 49.38 61.77 -9.98
CA LYS A 515 50.22 61.89 -11.18
C LYS A 515 50.72 63.32 -11.39
N GLN A 516 49.86 64.33 -11.21
CA GLN A 516 50.27 65.74 -11.29
C GLN A 516 51.27 66.11 -10.18
N HIS A 517 51.08 65.59 -8.97
CA HIS A 517 52.01 65.78 -7.85
C HIS A 517 53.38 65.11 -8.09
N CYS A 518 53.39 63.89 -8.63
CA CYS A 518 54.62 63.20 -9.04
C CYS A 518 55.34 63.97 -10.16
N ALA A 519 54.64 64.50 -11.16
CA ALA A 519 55.24 65.34 -12.20
C ALA A 519 55.87 66.62 -11.62
N GLY A 520 55.23 67.26 -10.65
CA GLY A 520 55.76 68.43 -9.95
C GLY A 520 57.04 68.13 -9.15
N THR A 521 57.06 67.02 -8.41
CA THR A 521 58.28 66.59 -7.67
C THR A 521 59.40 66.17 -8.62
N GLN A 522 59.08 65.56 -9.77
CA GLN A 522 60.06 65.19 -10.79
C GLN A 522 60.67 66.40 -11.49
N ALA A 523 59.88 67.46 -11.74
CA ALA A 523 60.38 68.75 -12.22
C ALA A 523 61.33 69.39 -11.19
N HIS A 524 61.00 69.32 -9.90
CA HIS A 524 61.86 69.84 -8.83
C HIS A 524 63.19 69.06 -8.72
N VAL A 525 63.16 67.74 -8.83
CA VAL A 525 64.37 66.90 -8.89
C VAL A 525 65.20 67.21 -10.15
N HIS A 526 64.57 67.52 -11.27
CA HIS A 526 65.28 67.96 -12.48
C HIS A 526 65.97 69.31 -12.26
N THR A 527 65.30 70.28 -11.62
CA THR A 527 65.91 71.57 -11.28
C THR A 527 67.10 71.41 -10.32
N LEU A 528 67.00 70.53 -9.32
CA LEU A 528 68.10 70.21 -8.41
C LEU A 528 69.27 69.52 -9.14
N ARG A 529 68.97 68.60 -10.08
CA ARG A 529 70.00 67.93 -10.88
C ARG A 529 70.74 68.91 -11.80
N GLU A 530 70.02 69.85 -12.42
CA GLU A 530 70.63 70.94 -13.18
C GLU A 530 71.50 71.86 -12.30
N GLN A 531 71.09 72.13 -11.06
CA GLN A 531 71.89 72.91 -10.11
C GLN A 531 73.18 72.17 -9.71
N CYS A 532 73.11 70.87 -9.41
CA CYS A 532 74.31 70.08 -9.14
C CYS A 532 75.26 70.01 -10.36
N GLN A 533 74.72 69.89 -11.57
CA GLN A 533 75.52 69.91 -12.81
C GLN A 533 76.19 71.27 -13.03
N ARG A 534 75.48 72.39 -12.81
CA ARG A 534 76.08 73.72 -12.86
C ARG A 534 77.20 73.90 -11.84
N GLU A 535 77.02 73.40 -10.61
CA GLU A 535 78.08 73.43 -9.60
C GLU A 535 79.29 72.57 -9.99
N GLU A 536 79.09 71.42 -10.64
CA GLU A 536 80.17 70.59 -11.17
C GLU A 536 80.90 71.29 -12.33
N GLU A 537 80.18 71.94 -13.23
CA GLU A 537 80.72 72.75 -14.33
C GLU A 537 81.49 73.97 -13.80
N GLU A 538 81.00 74.65 -12.77
CA GLU A 538 81.70 75.75 -12.09
C GLU A 538 82.98 75.28 -11.39
N LYS A 539 82.94 74.12 -10.73
CA LYS A 539 84.13 73.48 -10.13
C LYS A 539 85.15 73.07 -11.18
N LEU A 540 84.70 72.53 -12.32
CA LEU A 540 85.56 72.19 -13.46
C LEU A 540 86.12 73.43 -14.14
N ALA A 541 85.34 74.50 -14.33
CA ALA A 541 85.80 75.77 -14.86
C ALA A 541 86.80 76.45 -13.90
N PHE A 542 86.58 76.36 -12.59
CA PHE A 542 87.53 76.82 -11.58
C PHE A 542 88.86 76.07 -11.68
N LEU A 543 88.83 74.73 -11.70
CA LEU A 543 90.01 73.87 -11.86
C LEU A 543 90.71 74.10 -13.19
N HIS A 544 89.97 74.30 -14.28
CA HIS A 544 90.52 74.61 -15.59
C HIS A 544 91.16 76.00 -15.61
N SER A 545 90.60 77.00 -14.91
CA SER A 545 91.22 78.33 -14.77
C SER A 545 92.46 78.31 -13.87
N LEU A 546 92.51 77.38 -12.92
CA LEU A 546 93.62 77.18 -11.99
C LEU A 546 94.76 76.42 -12.69
N TYR A 547 94.41 75.41 -13.49
CA TYR A 547 95.30 74.71 -14.40
C TYR A 547 95.85 75.65 -15.49
N GLN A 548 95.02 76.48 -16.11
CA GLN A 548 95.50 77.50 -17.07
C GLN A 548 96.39 78.55 -16.40
N ARG A 549 96.13 78.95 -15.15
CA ARG A 549 97.03 79.84 -14.39
C ARG A 549 98.37 79.19 -14.04
N LEU A 550 98.37 77.88 -13.75
CA LEU A 550 99.59 77.09 -13.52
C LEU A 550 100.39 76.91 -14.81
N VAL A 551 99.72 76.60 -15.92
CA VAL A 551 100.34 76.40 -17.24
C VAL A 551 100.83 77.71 -17.86
N ALA A 552 100.21 78.85 -17.54
CA ALA A 552 100.66 80.18 -17.96
C ALA A 552 101.87 80.71 -17.17
N GLY A 553 102.38 79.99 -16.16
CA GLY A 553 103.58 80.38 -15.42
C GLY A 553 103.46 81.66 -14.59
N CYS A 554 102.23 82.14 -14.33
CA CYS A 554 101.99 83.33 -13.52
C CYS A 554 101.90 82.98 -12.03
N VAL A 555 103.04 82.66 -11.42
CA VAL A 555 103.23 82.83 -9.98
C VAL A 555 103.40 84.33 -9.73
N LEU A 556 102.29 85.06 -9.59
CA LEU A 556 102.27 86.35 -8.90
C LEU A 556 102.03 86.01 -7.42
N MET A 557 103.06 85.86 -6.58
CA MET A 557 103.72 87.00 -5.95
C MET A 557 102.80 88.23 -5.93
N LYS A 558 101.88 88.28 -4.95
CA LYS A 558 101.49 89.57 -4.40
C LYS A 558 102.75 90.13 -3.73
N SER A 559 103.35 91.17 -4.31
CA SER A 559 104.46 91.88 -3.66
C SER A 559 104.00 92.48 -2.32
N PRO A 560 104.77 92.35 -1.24
CA PRO A 560 104.95 93.46 -0.33
C PRO A 560 106.23 94.19 -0.73
N HIS A 561 106.10 95.51 -0.78
CA HIS A 561 107.15 96.44 -1.13
C HIS A 561 108.35 96.32 -0.20
N GLY A 562 109.54 96.35 -0.81
CA GLY A 562 110.67 97.17 -0.37
C GLY A 562 111.27 96.86 0.99
N GLN A 563 112.19 95.90 1.02
CA GLN A 563 113.52 96.06 1.64
C GLN A 563 114.43 94.90 1.18
N LEU A 564 114.86 94.97 -0.09
CA LEU A 564 116.00 94.20 -0.59
C LEU A 564 117.29 94.82 -0.02
N GLY A 565 117.58 94.52 1.24
CA GLY A 565 118.96 94.48 1.72
C GLY A 565 119.57 93.17 1.24
N SER A 566 120.81 93.22 0.73
CA SER A 566 121.55 92.12 0.10
C SER A 566 121.28 90.74 0.71
N PHE A 567 120.34 89.99 0.14
CA PHE A 567 120.26 88.55 0.37
C PHE A 567 121.50 87.95 -0.26
N SER A 568 122.30 87.27 0.57
CA SER A 568 123.33 86.40 0.04
C SER A 568 122.65 85.28 -0.75
N TRP A 569 123.25 84.83 -1.86
CA TRP A 569 122.73 83.71 -2.66
C TRP A 569 122.39 82.48 -1.79
N THR A 570 123.10 82.31 -0.67
CA THR A 570 122.86 81.31 0.36
C THR A 570 121.51 81.42 1.08
N GLU A 571 121.03 82.62 1.39
CA GLU A 571 119.74 82.81 2.08
C GLU A 571 118.54 82.60 1.14
N LEU A 572 118.69 82.95 -0.14
CA LEU A 572 117.65 82.69 -1.14
C LEU A 572 117.57 81.19 -1.50
N CYS A 573 118.72 80.51 -1.54
CA CYS A 573 118.75 79.04 -1.65
C CYS A 573 118.12 78.37 -0.42
N ALA A 574 118.35 78.90 0.79
CA ALA A 574 117.74 78.37 2.02
C ALA A 574 116.21 78.51 2.01
N VAL A 575 115.66 79.67 1.63
CA VAL A 575 114.20 79.85 1.53
C VAL A 575 113.58 78.99 0.42
N LEU A 576 114.27 78.83 -0.72
CA LEU A 576 113.84 77.90 -1.77
C LEU A 576 113.89 76.45 -1.29
N GLN A 577 114.92 76.05 -0.53
CA GLN A 577 115.04 74.73 0.07
C GLN A 577 113.93 74.47 1.08
N ASP A 578 113.66 75.41 1.99
CA ASP A 578 112.58 75.31 2.97
C ASP A 578 111.20 75.20 2.29
N GLN A 579 110.95 75.95 1.21
CA GLN A 579 109.71 75.83 0.45
C GLN A 579 109.61 74.51 -0.33
N THR A 580 110.71 74.03 -0.91
CA THR A 580 110.71 72.70 -1.55
C THR A 580 110.53 71.58 -0.53
N ASP A 581 111.07 71.73 0.68
CA ASP A 581 110.93 70.75 1.75
C ASP A 581 109.50 70.72 2.30
N ILE A 582 108.86 71.88 2.47
CA ILE A 582 107.43 71.97 2.84
C ILE A 582 106.56 71.30 1.77
N LEU A 583 106.77 71.63 0.48
CA LEU A 583 106.02 71.00 -0.61
C LEU A 583 106.30 69.49 -0.72
N LEU A 584 107.52 69.04 -0.42
CA LEU A 584 107.86 67.62 -0.33
C LEU A 584 107.12 66.93 0.82
N THR A 585 107.01 67.57 1.98
CA THR A 585 106.24 67.03 3.13
C THR A 585 104.74 67.02 2.86
N ASP A 586 104.20 68.03 2.20
CA ASP A 586 102.79 68.08 1.80
C ASP A 586 102.49 67.02 0.73
N LEU A 587 103.42 66.77 -0.20
CA LEU A 587 103.30 65.70 -1.19
C LEU A 587 103.39 64.31 -0.54
N GLN A 588 104.26 64.14 0.46
CA GLN A 588 104.39 62.89 1.21
C GLN A 588 103.14 62.60 2.04
N THR A 589 102.62 63.58 2.75
CA THR A 589 101.36 63.43 3.52
C THR A 589 100.16 63.20 2.61
N ALA A 590 100.06 63.86 1.45
CA ALA A 590 99.03 63.55 0.46
C ALA A 590 99.15 62.11 -0.08
N LYS A 591 100.38 61.64 -0.32
CA LYS A 591 100.64 60.26 -0.76
C LYS A 591 100.22 59.24 0.30
N GLU A 592 100.49 59.49 1.57
CA GLU A 592 100.06 58.64 2.68
C GLU A 592 98.53 58.59 2.80
N GLN A 593 97.83 59.72 2.63
CA GLN A 593 96.37 59.78 2.64
C GLN A 593 95.76 59.01 1.46
N VAL A 594 96.33 59.10 0.26
CA VAL A 594 95.90 58.31 -0.90
C VAL A 594 96.07 56.82 -0.63
N GLN A 595 97.19 56.40 -0.04
CA GLN A 595 97.41 54.99 0.32
C GLN A 595 96.41 54.49 1.37
N GLN A 596 96.07 55.31 2.37
CA GLN A 596 95.03 54.96 3.35
C GLN A 596 93.65 54.79 2.70
N LEU A 597 93.29 55.70 1.78
CA LEU A 597 92.04 55.60 1.03
C LEU A 597 92.02 54.39 0.09
N GLU A 598 93.13 54.03 -0.53
CA GLU A 598 93.26 52.82 -1.36
C GLU A 598 93.05 51.55 -0.52
N VAL A 599 93.59 51.50 0.70
CA VAL A 599 93.39 50.36 1.62
C VAL A 599 91.93 50.28 2.07
N GLU A 600 91.30 51.40 2.43
CA GLU A 600 89.88 51.43 2.83
C GLU A 600 88.94 51.11 1.65
N CYS A 601 89.22 51.60 0.44
CA CYS A 601 88.49 51.21 -0.76
C CYS A 601 88.64 49.71 -1.06
N SER A 602 89.85 49.17 -0.91
CA SER A 602 90.13 47.74 -1.09
C SER A 602 89.42 46.88 -0.04
N ARG A 603 89.31 47.37 1.20
CA ARG A 603 88.57 46.74 2.30
C ARG A 603 87.07 46.76 2.04
N LYS A 604 86.50 47.90 1.62
CA LYS A 604 85.09 48.01 1.23
C LYS A 604 84.76 47.13 0.02
N ALA A 605 85.64 47.06 -0.97
CA ALA A 605 85.47 46.19 -2.13
C ALA A 605 85.52 44.69 -1.77
N ARG A 606 86.30 44.30 -0.76
CA ARG A 606 86.26 42.92 -0.21
C ARG A 606 84.95 42.65 0.52
N SER A 607 84.53 43.53 1.43
CA SER A 607 83.27 43.37 2.16
C SER A 607 82.05 43.33 1.22
N LEU A 608 82.03 44.15 0.16
CA LEU A 608 80.97 44.09 -0.84
C LEU A 608 80.93 42.76 -1.60
N ARG A 609 82.09 42.17 -1.92
CA ARG A 609 82.15 40.85 -2.56
C ARG A 609 81.66 39.75 -1.64
N GLU A 610 82.10 39.75 -0.37
CA GLU A 610 81.63 38.80 0.65
C GLU A 610 80.11 38.86 0.83
N ILE A 611 79.52 40.07 0.83
CA ILE A 611 78.06 40.25 0.90
C ILE A 611 77.37 39.76 -0.39
N HIS A 612 77.95 40.01 -1.56
CA HIS A 612 77.40 39.51 -2.83
C HIS A 612 77.44 37.99 -2.90
N GLU A 613 78.53 37.35 -2.51
CA GLU A 613 78.68 35.89 -2.47
C GLU A 613 77.71 35.26 -1.47
N ALA A 614 77.54 35.88 -0.28
CA ALA A 614 76.55 35.42 0.70
C ALA A 614 75.11 35.57 0.18
N HIS A 615 74.81 36.67 -0.51
CA HIS A 615 73.49 36.88 -1.11
C HIS A 615 73.23 35.91 -2.27
N GLU A 616 74.20 35.69 -3.14
CA GLU A 616 74.13 34.72 -4.23
C GLU A 616 73.89 33.31 -3.69
N GLY A 617 74.65 32.89 -2.67
CA GLY A 617 74.43 31.60 -1.99
C GLY A 617 73.05 31.48 -1.34
N ALA A 618 72.52 32.56 -0.75
CA ALA A 618 71.16 32.57 -0.19
C ALA A 618 70.08 32.45 -1.28
N VAL A 619 70.25 33.14 -2.42
CA VAL A 619 69.34 33.04 -3.58
C VAL A 619 69.40 31.64 -4.20
N GLU A 620 70.58 31.05 -4.34
CA GLU A 620 70.75 29.67 -4.79
C GLU A 620 70.08 28.68 -3.83
N GLY A 621 70.24 28.86 -2.52
CA GLY A 621 69.55 28.07 -1.50
C GLY A 621 68.02 28.16 -1.59
N LEU A 622 67.48 29.38 -1.73
CA LEU A 622 66.04 29.60 -1.88
C LEU A 622 65.50 29.01 -3.19
N THR A 623 66.22 29.18 -4.30
CA THR A 623 65.81 28.60 -5.59
C THR A 623 65.86 27.07 -5.56
N ALA A 624 66.84 26.47 -4.89
CA ALA A 624 66.90 25.02 -4.68
C ALA A 624 65.74 24.52 -3.81
N GLN A 625 65.39 25.23 -2.73
CA GLN A 625 64.24 24.90 -1.89
C GLN A 625 62.91 25.02 -2.65
N LEU A 626 62.74 26.06 -3.47
CA LEU A 626 61.55 26.21 -4.31
C LEU A 626 61.43 25.08 -5.32
N ARG A 627 62.52 24.69 -5.99
CA ARG A 627 62.55 23.54 -6.90
C ARG A 627 62.21 22.23 -6.18
N HIS A 628 62.74 22.01 -4.97
CA HIS A 628 62.39 20.83 -4.17
C HIS A 628 60.90 20.83 -3.79
N ARG A 629 60.34 21.99 -3.38
CA ARG A 629 58.90 22.11 -3.07
C ARG A 629 58.04 21.85 -4.29
N GLU A 630 58.40 22.41 -5.44
CA GLU A 630 57.71 22.19 -6.71
C GLU A 630 57.75 20.70 -7.12
N GLN A 631 58.91 20.05 -7.05
CA GLN A 631 59.05 18.62 -7.33
C GLN A 631 58.23 17.76 -6.37
N SER A 632 58.25 18.07 -5.07
CA SER A 632 57.43 17.35 -4.09
C SER A 632 55.94 17.51 -4.35
N TRP A 633 55.51 18.69 -4.79
CA TRP A 633 54.13 18.96 -5.17
C TRP A 633 53.73 18.24 -6.47
N LEU A 634 54.61 18.20 -7.48
CA LEU A 634 54.38 17.45 -8.71
C LEU A 634 54.23 15.95 -8.42
N VAL A 635 55.09 15.37 -7.58
CA VAL A 635 54.97 13.96 -7.17
C VAL A 635 53.66 13.70 -6.41
N GLN A 636 53.25 14.59 -5.52
CA GLN A 636 51.97 14.47 -4.82
C GLN A 636 50.77 14.59 -5.77
N LYS A 637 50.83 15.50 -6.73
CA LYS A 637 49.81 15.65 -7.76
C LYS A 637 49.71 14.41 -8.64
N GLU A 638 50.84 13.85 -9.08
CA GLU A 638 50.88 12.61 -9.85
C GLU A 638 50.29 11.44 -9.06
N GLU A 639 50.63 11.29 -7.78
CA GLU A 639 50.07 10.24 -6.93
C GLU A 639 48.56 10.42 -6.70
N LEU A 640 48.07 11.64 -6.50
CA LEU A 640 46.63 11.92 -6.39
C LEU A 640 45.89 11.63 -7.71
N LEU A 641 46.47 11.98 -8.85
CA LEU A 641 45.90 11.63 -10.16
C LEU A 641 45.90 10.10 -10.37
N ARG A 642 46.92 9.40 -9.90
CA ARG A 642 46.99 7.93 -9.92
C ARG A 642 45.92 7.28 -9.04
N GLN A 643 45.65 7.87 -7.88
CA GLN A 643 44.58 7.42 -6.98
C GLN A 643 43.18 7.70 -7.56
N GLN A 644 42.96 8.88 -8.16
CA GLN A 644 41.70 9.22 -8.82
C GLN A 644 41.42 8.31 -10.03
N THR A 645 42.44 8.03 -10.84
CA THR A 645 42.31 7.10 -11.97
C THR A 645 42.03 5.67 -11.49
N GLY A 646 42.74 5.19 -10.45
CA GLY A 646 42.46 3.88 -9.85
C GLY A 646 41.05 3.75 -9.28
N LEU A 647 40.55 4.77 -8.58
CA LEU A 647 39.17 4.78 -8.08
C LEU A 647 38.13 4.81 -9.22
N ASN A 648 38.39 5.57 -10.29
CA ASN A 648 37.53 5.58 -11.47
C ASN A 648 37.49 4.20 -12.15
N ASP A 649 38.63 3.54 -12.29
CA ASP A 649 38.70 2.19 -12.86
C ASP A 649 37.96 1.16 -11.99
N GLU A 650 38.07 1.25 -10.66
CA GLU A 650 37.32 0.38 -9.73
C GLU A 650 35.81 0.65 -9.80
N LEU A 651 35.39 1.92 -9.86
CA LEU A 651 33.99 2.29 -10.06
C LEU A 651 33.46 1.80 -11.42
N HIS A 652 34.27 1.90 -12.47
CA HIS A 652 33.91 1.37 -13.79
C HIS A 652 33.78 -0.15 -13.77
N LEU A 653 34.72 -0.87 -13.14
CA LEU A 653 34.66 -2.32 -12.99
C LEU A 653 33.40 -2.73 -12.23
N ARG A 654 33.13 -2.10 -11.09
CA ARG A 654 31.94 -2.37 -10.27
C ARG A 654 30.66 -2.04 -11.02
N THR A 655 30.63 -0.96 -11.80
CA THR A 655 29.49 -0.63 -12.65
C THR A 655 29.28 -1.70 -13.74
N GLN A 656 30.36 -2.23 -14.33
CA GLN A 656 30.25 -3.32 -15.30
C GLN A 656 29.80 -4.63 -14.65
N GLU A 657 30.28 -4.97 -13.46
CA GLU A 657 29.82 -6.14 -12.70
C GLU A 657 28.33 -6.05 -12.37
N MET A 658 27.88 -4.91 -11.85
CA MET A 658 26.45 -4.67 -11.62
C MET A 658 25.63 -4.78 -12.92
N ARG A 659 26.16 -4.29 -14.05
CA ARG A 659 25.52 -4.49 -15.36
C ARG A 659 25.43 -5.97 -15.74
N ARG A 660 26.49 -6.76 -15.54
CA ARG A 660 26.47 -8.21 -15.81
C ARG A 660 25.48 -8.94 -14.92
N GLU A 661 25.42 -8.61 -13.64
CA GLU A 661 24.44 -9.19 -12.71
C GLU A 661 23.01 -8.85 -13.10
N VAL A 662 22.78 -7.60 -13.55
CA VAL A 662 21.47 -7.18 -14.08
C VAL A 662 21.12 -7.96 -15.34
N GLU A 663 22.03 -8.14 -16.29
CA GLU A 663 21.76 -8.96 -17.49
C GLU A 663 21.45 -10.42 -17.12
N VAL A 664 22.21 -11.04 -16.22
CA VAL A 664 21.92 -12.40 -15.73
C VAL A 664 20.55 -12.48 -15.06
N SER A 665 20.18 -11.46 -14.28
CA SER A 665 18.86 -11.38 -13.65
C SER A 665 17.73 -11.24 -14.67
N LYS A 666 17.94 -10.45 -15.74
CA LYS A 666 16.98 -10.29 -16.85
C LYS A 666 16.79 -11.59 -17.60
N GLU A 667 17.87 -12.32 -17.90
CA GLU A 667 17.81 -13.63 -18.54
C GLU A 667 17.02 -14.63 -17.69
N ARG A 668 17.23 -14.63 -16.36
CA ARG A 668 16.44 -15.44 -15.42
C ARG A 668 14.96 -15.08 -15.43
N VAL A 669 14.63 -13.79 -15.44
CA VAL A 669 13.23 -13.33 -15.55
C VAL A 669 12.61 -13.79 -16.87
N CYS A 670 13.31 -13.64 -18.00
CA CYS A 670 12.83 -14.14 -19.29
C CYS A 670 12.67 -15.67 -19.30
N ALA A 671 13.52 -16.42 -18.60
CA ALA A 671 13.34 -17.87 -18.45
C ALA A 671 12.08 -18.20 -17.65
N LEU A 672 11.85 -17.53 -16.52
CA LEU A 672 10.65 -17.70 -15.70
C LEU A 672 9.37 -17.28 -16.42
N GLU A 673 9.42 -16.25 -17.26
CA GLU A 673 8.29 -15.84 -18.10
C GLU A 673 7.92 -16.90 -19.13
N ARG A 674 8.91 -17.57 -19.73
CA ARG A 674 8.69 -18.72 -20.63
C ARG A 674 8.07 -19.89 -19.88
N GLU A 675 8.63 -20.26 -18.72
CA GLU A 675 8.06 -21.32 -17.88
C GLU A 675 6.63 -21.02 -17.44
N LYS A 676 6.33 -19.75 -17.11
CA LYS A 676 4.97 -19.31 -16.78
C LYS A 676 4.02 -19.43 -17.97
N ALA A 677 4.48 -19.08 -19.17
CA ALA A 677 3.69 -19.27 -20.39
C ALA A 677 3.37 -20.76 -20.61
N ASP A 678 4.37 -21.63 -20.47
CA ASP A 678 4.21 -23.09 -20.60
C ASP A 678 3.29 -23.69 -19.52
N LEU A 679 3.34 -23.18 -18.29
CA LEU A 679 2.42 -23.60 -17.23
C LEU A 679 0.99 -23.11 -17.50
N SER A 680 0.83 -21.91 -18.06
CA SER A 680 -0.48 -21.37 -18.43
C SER A 680 -1.12 -22.17 -19.57
N THR A 681 -0.35 -22.58 -20.58
CA THR A 681 -0.86 -23.44 -21.66
C THR A 681 -1.26 -24.81 -21.13
N ARG A 682 -0.41 -25.46 -20.32
CA ARG A 682 -0.75 -26.73 -19.63
C ARG A 682 -1.97 -26.62 -18.73
N ALA A 683 -2.13 -25.51 -18.01
CA ALA A 683 -3.32 -25.28 -17.20
C ALA A 683 -4.59 -25.12 -18.06
N GLY A 684 -4.47 -24.51 -19.24
CA GLY A 684 -5.54 -24.48 -20.26
C GLY A 684 -5.93 -25.89 -20.71
N GLU A 685 -4.95 -26.69 -21.14
CA GLU A 685 -5.16 -28.08 -21.57
C GLU A 685 -5.82 -28.94 -20.47
N LEU A 686 -5.39 -28.79 -19.21
CA LEU A 686 -5.97 -29.51 -18.08
C LEU A 686 -7.41 -29.08 -17.78
N ARG A 687 -7.74 -27.78 -17.92
CA ARG A 687 -9.13 -27.31 -17.80
C ARG A 687 -10.00 -27.89 -18.90
N GLU A 688 -9.54 -27.91 -20.14
CA GLU A 688 -10.28 -28.51 -21.25
C GLU A 688 -10.53 -30.01 -21.03
N ARG A 689 -9.52 -30.77 -20.57
CA ARG A 689 -9.68 -32.18 -20.19
C ARG A 689 -10.67 -32.37 -19.03
N LEU A 690 -10.65 -31.49 -18.04
CA LEU A 690 -11.62 -31.51 -16.93
C LEU A 690 -13.04 -31.21 -17.43
N HIS A 691 -13.22 -30.23 -18.32
CA HIS A 691 -14.51 -29.93 -18.94
C HIS A 691 -15.01 -31.11 -19.77
N ALA A 692 -14.15 -31.75 -20.55
CA ALA A 692 -14.50 -32.97 -21.29
C ALA A 692 -14.90 -34.12 -20.34
N GLY A 693 -14.15 -34.31 -19.24
CA GLY A 693 -14.48 -35.30 -18.21
C GLY A 693 -15.82 -35.05 -17.53
N LYS A 694 -16.12 -33.79 -17.17
CA LYS A 694 -17.42 -33.38 -16.60
C LYS A 694 -18.58 -33.63 -17.57
N ARG A 695 -18.39 -33.38 -18.86
CA ARG A 695 -19.40 -33.68 -19.90
C ARG A 695 -19.68 -35.17 -19.99
N LEU A 696 -18.65 -36.01 -20.00
CA LEU A 696 -18.81 -37.48 -20.01
C LEU A 696 -19.49 -38.00 -18.74
N ALA A 697 -19.10 -37.50 -17.56
CA ALA A 697 -19.74 -37.85 -16.30
C ALA A 697 -21.23 -37.47 -16.31
N SER A 698 -21.58 -36.27 -16.77
CA SER A 698 -22.98 -35.83 -16.88
C SER A 698 -23.79 -36.69 -17.86
N ALA A 699 -23.19 -37.13 -18.98
CA ALA A 699 -23.82 -38.01 -19.95
C ALA A 699 -24.05 -39.42 -19.38
N LEU A 700 -23.06 -39.97 -18.68
CA LEU A 700 -23.18 -41.25 -17.98
C LEU A 700 -24.23 -41.20 -16.87
N LEU A 701 -24.31 -40.09 -16.14
CA LEU A 701 -25.32 -39.90 -15.08
C LEU A 701 -26.74 -39.85 -15.66
N ARG A 702 -26.94 -39.17 -16.80
CA ARG A 702 -28.20 -39.19 -17.56
C ARG A 702 -28.55 -40.60 -18.04
N GLY A 703 -27.57 -41.34 -18.55
CA GLY A 703 -27.74 -42.75 -18.93
C GLY A 703 -28.15 -43.63 -17.74
N ALA A 704 -27.50 -43.47 -16.60
CA ALA A 704 -27.81 -44.21 -15.37
C ALA A 704 -29.20 -43.87 -14.80
N ALA A 705 -29.61 -42.60 -14.84
CA ALA A 705 -30.93 -42.16 -14.41
C ALA A 705 -32.05 -42.73 -15.31
N LEU A 706 -31.84 -42.73 -16.63
CA LEU A 706 -32.77 -43.35 -17.58
C LEU A 706 -32.89 -44.86 -17.36
N LEU A 707 -31.76 -45.55 -17.16
CA LEU A 707 -31.77 -46.99 -16.87
C LEU A 707 -32.47 -47.30 -15.54
N ALA A 708 -32.25 -46.52 -14.49
CA ALA A 708 -32.95 -46.67 -13.22
C ALA A 708 -34.47 -46.46 -13.39
N GLY A 709 -34.88 -45.44 -14.16
CA GLY A 709 -36.27 -45.19 -14.50
C GLY A 709 -36.95 -46.32 -15.28
N CYS A 710 -36.20 -47.06 -16.11
CA CYS A 710 -36.70 -48.24 -16.82
C CYS A 710 -36.73 -49.51 -15.96
N VAL A 711 -35.74 -49.70 -15.09
CA VAL A 711 -35.57 -50.94 -14.30
C VAL A 711 -36.55 -51.01 -13.14
N CYS A 712 -36.90 -49.88 -12.49
CA CYS A 712 -37.82 -49.87 -11.34
C CYS A 712 -39.25 -50.35 -11.69
N PRO A 713 -39.91 -49.89 -12.77
CA PRO A 713 -41.22 -50.39 -13.18
C PRO A 713 -41.19 -51.87 -13.60
N LEU A 714 -40.11 -52.30 -14.26
CA LEU A 714 -39.91 -53.71 -14.64
C LEU A 714 -39.76 -54.61 -13.41
N LEU A 715 -38.99 -54.18 -12.41
CA LEU A 715 -38.87 -54.87 -11.13
C LEU A 715 -40.21 -54.95 -10.40
N ARG A 716 -40.98 -53.85 -10.34
CA ARG A 716 -42.33 -53.82 -9.74
C ARG A 716 -43.25 -54.83 -10.42
N ARG A 717 -43.26 -54.85 -11.75
CA ARG A 717 -44.04 -55.79 -12.57
C ARG A 717 -43.63 -57.25 -12.35
N VAL A 718 -42.32 -57.54 -12.22
CA VAL A 718 -41.83 -58.89 -11.89
C VAL A 718 -42.25 -59.29 -10.49
N CYS A 719 -42.21 -58.39 -9.52
CA CYS A 719 -42.68 -58.63 -8.16
C CYS A 719 -44.18 -58.93 -8.11
N ASP A 720 -44.99 -58.18 -8.86
CA ASP A 720 -46.45 -58.39 -8.95
C ASP A 720 -46.77 -59.74 -9.61
N LEU A 721 -46.09 -60.09 -10.70
CA LEU A 721 -46.20 -61.40 -11.33
C LEU A 721 -45.75 -62.54 -10.41
N ALA A 722 -44.68 -62.35 -9.63
CA ALA A 722 -44.23 -63.34 -8.67
C ALA A 722 -45.22 -63.52 -7.51
N ARG A 723 -45.91 -62.45 -7.10
CA ARG A 723 -47.00 -62.49 -6.11
C ARG A 723 -48.21 -63.23 -6.67
N GLN A 724 -48.64 -62.91 -7.89
CA GLN A 724 -49.73 -63.60 -8.58
C GLN A 724 -49.42 -65.08 -8.80
N LYS A 725 -48.20 -65.43 -9.21
CA LYS A 725 -47.73 -66.82 -9.35
C LYS A 725 -47.81 -67.58 -8.04
N ARG A 726 -47.41 -66.98 -6.90
CA ARG A 726 -47.50 -67.62 -5.59
C ARG A 726 -48.94 -67.87 -5.15
N VAL A 727 -49.83 -66.90 -5.35
CA VAL A 727 -51.28 -67.07 -5.09
C VAL A 727 -51.87 -68.18 -5.97
N LEU A 728 -51.46 -68.26 -7.24
CA LEU A 728 -51.83 -69.37 -8.12
C LEU A 728 -51.32 -70.72 -7.60
N HIS A 729 -50.08 -70.80 -7.12
CA HIS A 729 -49.55 -72.05 -6.57
C HIS A 729 -50.31 -72.49 -5.32
N THR A 730 -50.64 -71.58 -4.39
CA THR A 730 -51.41 -71.95 -3.19
C THR A 730 -52.83 -72.41 -3.55
N ILE A 731 -53.45 -71.84 -4.58
CA ILE A 731 -54.75 -72.29 -5.09
C ILE A 731 -54.64 -73.65 -5.76
N LEU A 732 -53.61 -73.90 -6.57
CA LEU A 732 -53.36 -75.20 -7.19
C LEU A 732 -53.10 -76.28 -6.13
N ASP A 733 -52.36 -75.96 -5.07
CA ASP A 733 -52.13 -76.86 -3.95
C ASP A 733 -53.43 -77.15 -3.19
N ALA A 734 -54.29 -76.14 -3.00
CA ALA A 734 -55.60 -76.32 -2.40
C ALA A 734 -56.55 -77.15 -3.29
N LYS A 735 -56.52 -76.95 -4.61
CA LYS A 735 -57.24 -77.77 -5.58
C LYS A 735 -56.76 -79.22 -5.53
N ALA A 736 -55.45 -79.45 -5.51
CA ALA A 736 -54.88 -80.79 -5.42
C ALA A 736 -55.23 -81.49 -4.09
N LYS A 737 -55.34 -80.73 -2.99
CA LYS A 737 -55.86 -81.25 -1.71
C LYS A 737 -57.34 -81.63 -1.83
N LEU A 738 -58.15 -80.77 -2.43
CA LEU A 738 -59.58 -81.02 -2.66
C LEU A 738 -59.81 -82.23 -3.56
N GLU A 739 -59.05 -82.36 -4.65
CA GLU A 739 -59.11 -83.52 -5.55
C GLU A 739 -58.78 -84.82 -4.81
N ARG A 740 -57.75 -84.80 -3.94
CA ARG A 740 -57.43 -85.94 -3.06
C ARG A 740 -58.56 -86.28 -2.09
N GLU A 741 -59.21 -85.28 -1.49
CA GLU A 741 -60.37 -85.49 -0.61
C GLU A 741 -61.59 -86.04 -1.36
N VAL A 742 -61.89 -85.51 -2.56
CA VAL A 742 -62.96 -86.01 -3.43
C VAL A 742 -62.68 -87.45 -3.86
N GLN A 743 -61.44 -87.76 -4.23
CA GLN A 743 -61.04 -89.10 -4.64
C GLN A 743 -61.10 -90.09 -3.47
N ALA A 744 -60.73 -89.68 -2.25
CA ALA A 744 -60.93 -90.47 -1.04
C ALA A 744 -62.41 -90.74 -0.73
N ILE A 745 -63.30 -89.75 -0.92
CA ILE A 745 -64.76 -89.93 -0.77
C ILE A 745 -65.31 -90.87 -1.86
N LEU A 746 -64.88 -90.72 -3.11
CA LEU A 746 -65.26 -91.62 -4.20
C LEU A 746 -64.83 -93.05 -3.93
N GLN A 747 -63.59 -93.26 -3.45
CA GLN A 747 -63.08 -94.58 -3.04
C GLN A 747 -63.86 -95.16 -1.86
N ALA A 748 -64.23 -94.36 -0.85
CA ALA A 748 -65.10 -94.79 0.25
C ALA A 748 -66.51 -95.18 -0.23
N LEU A 749 -67.01 -94.52 -1.29
CA LEU A 749 -68.32 -94.83 -1.88
C LEU A 749 -68.27 -96.04 -2.83
N THR A 750 -67.17 -96.31 -3.53
CA THR A 750 -67.00 -97.44 -4.48
C THR A 750 -66.46 -98.72 -3.86
N SER A 751 -65.61 -98.66 -2.83
CA SER A 751 -65.11 -99.85 -2.11
C SER A 751 -66.19 -100.65 -1.39
N ALA A 752 -67.40 -100.10 -1.25
CA ALA A 752 -68.59 -100.82 -0.77
C ALA A 752 -69.55 -101.24 -1.90
N VAL A 753 -69.05 -101.41 -3.14
CA VAL A 753 -69.81 -101.88 -4.31
C VAL A 753 -69.19 -103.14 -4.94
N GLU A 754 -67.94 -103.48 -4.64
CA GLU A 754 -67.28 -104.65 -5.19
C GLU A 754 -67.10 -105.74 -4.12
N ASP A 755 -68.13 -106.57 -3.94
CA ASP A 755 -67.99 -107.98 -3.57
C ASP A 755 -69.33 -108.72 -3.78
N PRO A 756 -69.60 -109.26 -4.99
CA PRO A 756 -70.74 -110.14 -5.24
C PRO A 756 -70.24 -111.59 -5.29
N LYS A 757 -70.07 -112.26 -4.13
CA LYS A 757 -69.91 -113.73 -4.03
C LYS A 757 -69.84 -114.19 -2.57
N HIS A 758 -70.99 -114.27 -1.89
CA HIS A 758 -71.35 -115.44 -1.07
C HIS A 758 -72.81 -115.32 -0.57
N ILE A 759 -73.64 -116.26 -0.99
CA ILE A 759 -74.95 -116.59 -0.39
C ILE A 759 -74.66 -117.75 0.58
N PRO A 760 -75.33 -117.85 1.75
CA PRO A 760 -76.47 -118.76 1.82
C PRO A 760 -77.72 -118.18 2.48
N ASP A 761 -78.83 -118.66 1.94
CA ASP A 761 -80.24 -118.52 2.26
C ASP A 761 -80.60 -118.37 3.76
N THR A 762 -81.31 -117.30 4.11
CA THR A 762 -82.68 -117.34 4.71
C THR A 762 -83.23 -115.93 4.96
N ASP A 763 -84.52 -115.78 4.64
CA ASP A 763 -85.51 -114.78 5.10
C ASP A 763 -85.66 -113.38 4.47
N PRO A 764 -86.92 -112.90 4.36
CA PRO A 764 -87.33 -111.91 3.37
C PRO A 764 -87.63 -110.55 4.00
N HIS A 765 -86.65 -109.63 4.04
CA HIS A 765 -86.91 -108.21 4.32
C HIS A 765 -86.14 -107.28 3.36
N THR A 766 -86.74 -107.09 2.20
CA THR A 766 -86.31 -106.25 1.07
C THR A 766 -86.44 -104.73 1.30
N SER A 767 -86.40 -104.23 2.54
CA SER A 767 -86.60 -102.80 2.85
C SER A 767 -85.35 -102.03 3.31
N ARG A 768 -84.20 -102.69 3.56
CA ARG A 768 -82.96 -101.98 3.95
C ARG A 768 -82.09 -101.53 2.76
N ARG A 769 -82.20 -102.17 1.59
CA ARG A 769 -81.39 -101.83 0.40
C ARG A 769 -81.74 -100.44 -0.16
N GLY A 770 -83.01 -100.05 -0.11
CA GLY A 770 -83.47 -98.71 -0.47
C GLY A 770 -83.00 -97.62 0.50
N VAL A 771 -82.91 -97.91 1.81
CA VAL A 771 -82.42 -96.96 2.81
C VAL A 771 -80.91 -96.71 2.67
N TRP A 772 -80.13 -97.75 2.36
CA TRP A 772 -78.70 -97.59 2.07
C TRP A 772 -78.45 -96.86 0.74
N GLY A 773 -79.26 -97.11 -0.29
CA GLY A 773 -79.25 -96.34 -1.53
C GLY A 773 -79.63 -94.87 -1.34
N PHE A 774 -80.68 -94.60 -0.55
CA PHE A 774 -81.12 -93.25 -0.20
C PHE A 774 -80.07 -92.51 0.65
N ARG A 775 -79.47 -93.14 1.65
CA ARG A 775 -78.38 -92.54 2.45
C ARG A 775 -77.15 -92.24 1.59
N ARG A 776 -76.77 -93.13 0.67
CA ARG A 776 -75.70 -92.87 -0.32
C ARG A 776 -76.04 -91.70 -1.24
N ALA A 777 -77.27 -91.64 -1.76
CA ALA A 777 -77.73 -90.54 -2.60
C ALA A 777 -77.75 -89.21 -1.84
N VAL A 778 -78.24 -89.20 -0.59
CA VAL A 778 -78.27 -88.00 0.27
C VAL A 778 -76.86 -87.55 0.63
N ILE A 779 -75.94 -88.47 0.96
CA ILE A 779 -74.53 -88.13 1.20
C ILE A 779 -73.89 -87.57 -0.09
N GLY A 780 -74.18 -88.15 -1.25
CA GLY A 780 -73.73 -87.64 -2.56
C GLY A 780 -74.25 -86.24 -2.85
N VAL A 781 -75.54 -85.98 -2.59
CA VAL A 781 -76.16 -84.66 -2.78
C VAL A 781 -75.62 -83.64 -1.77
N LEU A 782 -75.45 -84.00 -0.49
CA LEU A 782 -74.86 -83.12 0.52
C LEU A 782 -73.39 -82.80 0.23
N ALA A 783 -72.62 -83.78 -0.27
CA ALA A 783 -71.27 -83.56 -0.74
C ALA A 783 -71.27 -82.61 -1.95
N ALA A 784 -72.13 -82.83 -2.95
CA ALA A 784 -72.25 -81.95 -4.11
C ALA A 784 -72.67 -80.52 -3.74
N LEU A 785 -73.60 -80.36 -2.78
CA LEU A 785 -74.03 -79.05 -2.27
C LEU A 785 -72.91 -78.36 -1.47
N ARG A 786 -72.11 -79.09 -0.69
CA ARG A 786 -70.92 -78.54 0.00
C ARG A 786 -69.83 -78.15 -0.99
N PHE A 787 -69.58 -78.94 -2.04
CA PHE A 787 -68.63 -78.59 -3.10
C PHE A 787 -69.11 -77.38 -3.91
N ARG A 788 -70.42 -77.26 -4.16
CA ARG A 788 -71.02 -76.07 -4.80
C ARG A 788 -70.88 -74.82 -3.92
N ALA A 789 -71.04 -74.95 -2.60
CA ALA A 789 -70.81 -73.85 -1.65
C ALA A 789 -69.33 -73.46 -1.54
N LEU A 790 -68.40 -74.42 -1.62
CA LEU A 790 -66.96 -74.18 -1.67
C LEU A 790 -66.54 -73.51 -2.99
N GLY A 791 -67.08 -73.96 -4.13
CA GLY A 791 -66.85 -73.35 -5.44
C GLY A 791 -67.41 -71.91 -5.56
N GLY A 792 -68.42 -71.57 -4.75
CA GLY A 792 -68.91 -70.20 -4.62
C GLY A 792 -67.95 -69.24 -3.90
N ARG A 793 -66.99 -69.77 -3.12
CA ARG A 793 -66.01 -68.99 -2.33
C ARG A 793 -64.60 -68.95 -2.95
N SER A 794 -64.37 -69.61 -4.10
CA SER A 794 -63.04 -69.79 -4.70
C SER A 794 -62.80 -68.98 -5.98
N ARG A 795 -63.48 -67.84 -6.19
CA ARG A 795 -63.20 -66.95 -7.33
C ARG A 795 -62.14 -65.93 -6.91
N VAL A 796 -60.95 -66.02 -7.52
CA VAL A 796 -59.84 -65.08 -7.29
C VAL A 796 -59.64 -64.24 -8.55
N CYS A 797 -59.56 -62.92 -8.36
CA CYS A 797 -59.41 -61.94 -9.44
C CYS A 797 -57.94 -61.79 -9.85
N PHE A 798 -57.67 -61.70 -11.15
CA PHE A 798 -56.35 -61.32 -11.68
C PHE A 798 -56.43 -59.92 -12.31
N LYS A 799 -55.51 -59.04 -11.93
CA LYS A 799 -55.29 -57.75 -12.63
C LYS A 799 -54.08 -57.88 -13.54
N ALA A 800 -54.27 -57.60 -14.83
CA ALA A 800 -53.18 -57.42 -15.78
C ALA A 800 -53.13 -55.94 -16.18
N ASP A 801 -52.01 -55.27 -15.90
CA ASP A 801 -51.79 -53.90 -16.34
C ASP A 801 -51.44 -53.87 -17.83
N ASN A 802 -52.18 -53.07 -18.58
CA ASN A 802 -51.99 -52.86 -20.01
C ASN A 802 -50.87 -51.84 -20.25
N PRO A 803 -49.83 -52.15 -21.06
CA PRO A 803 -48.71 -51.24 -21.30
C PRO A 803 -49.06 -49.95 -22.06
N TYR A 804 -50.30 -49.77 -22.52
CA TYR A 804 -50.72 -48.62 -23.35
C TYR A 804 -51.67 -47.63 -22.68
N GLY A 805 -51.80 -47.64 -21.34
CA GLY A 805 -52.40 -46.52 -20.60
C GLY A 805 -53.93 -46.47 -20.52
N GLU A 806 -54.65 -47.44 -21.08
CA GLU A 806 -56.10 -47.58 -20.88
C GLU A 806 -56.38 -48.86 -20.07
N GLY A 807 -56.82 -48.67 -18.82
CA GLY A 807 -57.52 -49.63 -17.96
C GLY A 807 -56.84 -50.98 -17.69
N ALA A 808 -56.54 -51.29 -16.43
CA ALA A 808 -56.19 -52.65 -16.04
C ALA A 808 -57.34 -53.63 -16.38
N VAL A 809 -57.08 -54.61 -17.26
CA VAL A 809 -58.08 -55.62 -17.61
C VAL A 809 -58.16 -56.61 -16.45
N SER A 810 -59.26 -56.56 -15.71
CA SER A 810 -59.56 -57.51 -14.63
C SER A 810 -60.33 -58.70 -15.18
N VAL A 811 -59.79 -59.91 -15.04
CA VAL A 811 -60.47 -61.14 -15.46
C VAL A 811 -61.08 -61.83 -14.22
N CYS A 812 -62.42 -61.86 -14.19
CA CYS A 812 -63.36 -62.50 -13.23
C CYS A 812 -63.55 -61.85 -11.83
N ALA A 813 -64.74 -61.28 -11.57
CA ALA A 813 -65.17 -60.69 -10.28
C ALA A 813 -66.15 -61.61 -9.49
N PRO A 814 -66.18 -61.52 -8.14
CA PRO A 814 -67.12 -60.60 -7.47
C PRO A 814 -66.59 -59.84 -6.23
N GLU A 815 -67.25 -58.71 -5.95
CA GLU A 815 -67.25 -57.80 -4.80
C GLU A 815 -66.25 -58.03 -3.64
N TRP A 816 -65.21 -57.18 -3.59
CA TRP A 816 -64.48 -56.88 -2.35
C TRP A 816 -65.13 -55.67 -1.67
N ARG A 817 -65.48 -55.83 -0.40
CA ARG A 817 -66.05 -54.78 0.44
C ARG A 817 -64.90 -53.83 0.85
N ARG A 818 -64.87 -52.65 0.21
CA ARG A 818 -64.42 -51.32 0.67
C ARG A 818 -63.35 -51.31 1.80
N ASP A 819 -62.09 -51.09 1.42
CA ASP A 819 -61.09 -50.30 2.15
C ASP A 819 -60.44 -49.40 1.10
N GLN A 820 -60.91 -48.16 0.99
CA GLN A 820 -60.66 -47.26 -0.14
C GLN A 820 -59.98 -45.97 0.31
N ASP A 821 -59.17 -46.00 1.37
CA ASP A 821 -58.62 -44.78 1.97
C ASP A 821 -57.08 -44.69 1.96
N ASN A 822 -56.34 -45.57 1.25
CA ASN A 822 -54.86 -45.50 1.23
C ASN A 822 -54.16 -45.78 -0.12
N GLU A 823 -54.87 -45.95 -1.24
CA GLU A 823 -54.24 -46.27 -2.53
C GLU A 823 -54.29 -45.15 -3.59
N GLU A 824 -54.87 -43.97 -3.31
CA GLU A 824 -54.91 -42.87 -4.30
C GLU A 824 -53.62 -42.02 -4.35
N GLU A 825 -52.69 -42.13 -3.40
CA GLU A 825 -51.43 -41.34 -3.44
C GLU A 825 -50.24 -42.04 -4.12
N GLU A 826 -50.29 -43.35 -4.39
CA GLU A 826 -49.12 -44.07 -4.93
C GLU A 826 -49.09 -44.22 -6.46
N GLY A 827 -50.17 -43.86 -7.15
CA GLY A 827 -50.26 -43.87 -8.62
C GLY A 827 -49.65 -42.64 -9.32
N GLU A 828 -49.28 -41.60 -8.58
CA GLU A 828 -48.78 -40.34 -9.16
C GLU A 828 -47.32 -40.39 -9.62
N TRP A 829 -46.51 -41.32 -9.10
CA TRP A 829 -45.06 -41.35 -9.40
C TRP A 829 -44.72 -41.80 -10.82
N THR A 830 -45.65 -42.45 -11.52
CA THR A 830 -45.47 -42.92 -12.90
C THR A 830 -45.82 -41.86 -13.95
N GLN A 831 -46.32 -40.69 -13.56
CA GLN A 831 -46.53 -39.60 -14.51
C GLN A 831 -45.19 -38.89 -14.79
N SER A 832 -44.77 -39.01 -16.05
CA SER A 832 -43.53 -38.50 -16.67
C SER A 832 -43.11 -37.07 -16.27
N THR A 833 -44.03 -36.24 -15.79
CA THR A 833 -43.80 -34.82 -15.51
C THR A 833 -42.96 -34.55 -14.25
N LYS A 834 -43.17 -35.24 -13.12
CA LYS A 834 -42.42 -35.02 -11.87
C LYS A 834 -40.97 -35.56 -11.93
N LEU A 835 -40.77 -36.67 -12.65
CA LEU A 835 -39.44 -37.25 -12.88
C LEU A 835 -38.65 -36.41 -13.90
N LYS A 836 -39.33 -35.87 -14.92
CA LYS A 836 -38.76 -34.92 -15.89
C LYS A 836 -38.36 -33.59 -15.24
N THR A 837 -39.16 -33.03 -14.32
CA THR A 837 -38.80 -31.81 -13.58
C THR A 837 -37.65 -32.02 -12.60
N LEU A 838 -37.53 -33.20 -11.99
CA LEU A 838 -36.37 -33.55 -11.16
C LEU A 838 -35.08 -33.75 -11.99
N ILE A 839 -35.17 -34.26 -13.22
CA ILE A 839 -34.01 -34.34 -14.13
C ILE A 839 -33.60 -32.96 -14.65
N LEU A 840 -34.58 -32.09 -14.94
CA LEU A 840 -34.34 -30.70 -15.38
C LEU A 840 -33.70 -29.85 -14.27
N THR A 841 -34.18 -29.94 -13.02
CA THR A 841 -33.61 -29.21 -11.88
C THR A 841 -32.20 -29.67 -11.49
N CYS A 842 -31.77 -30.88 -11.88
CA CYS A 842 -30.40 -31.34 -11.68
C CYS A 842 -29.41 -30.82 -12.74
N SER A 843 -29.86 -30.15 -13.81
CA SER A 843 -29.00 -29.63 -14.88
C SER A 843 -28.55 -28.18 -14.69
N GLU A 844 -29.13 -27.43 -13.74
CA GLU A 844 -28.94 -25.98 -13.67
C GLU A 844 -27.78 -25.52 -12.75
N ASP A 845 -27.34 -26.32 -11.77
CA ASP A 845 -26.24 -25.93 -10.85
C ASP A 845 -25.15 -26.99 -10.66
N GLY A 846 -23.92 -26.64 -11.07
CA GLY A 846 -22.78 -27.56 -11.22
C GLY A 846 -21.93 -27.87 -9.98
N THR A 847 -22.34 -27.49 -8.77
CA THR A 847 -21.46 -27.63 -7.58
C THR A 847 -21.86 -28.73 -6.60
N ASP A 848 -22.99 -29.42 -6.78
CA ASP A 848 -23.42 -30.46 -5.82
C ASP A 848 -24.24 -31.60 -6.46
N ILE A 849 -23.82 -32.05 -7.65
CA ILE A 849 -24.50 -33.10 -8.42
C ILE A 849 -24.35 -34.46 -7.75
N ASP A 850 -23.15 -34.78 -7.24
CA ASP A 850 -22.86 -36.09 -6.63
C ASP A 850 -23.65 -36.32 -5.33
N SER A 851 -23.83 -35.31 -4.48
CA SER A 851 -24.58 -35.48 -3.23
C SER A 851 -26.09 -35.52 -3.43
N LYS A 852 -26.60 -34.82 -4.45
CA LYS A 852 -28.03 -34.83 -4.81
C LYS A 852 -28.42 -36.13 -5.51
N PHE A 853 -27.57 -36.65 -6.41
CA PHE A 853 -27.79 -37.95 -7.05
C PHE A 853 -27.60 -39.11 -6.08
N SER A 854 -26.64 -39.02 -5.15
CA SER A 854 -26.50 -39.99 -4.05
C SER A 854 -27.73 -40.04 -3.17
N ARG A 855 -28.35 -38.89 -2.85
CA ARG A 855 -29.63 -38.84 -2.12
C ARG A 855 -30.81 -39.40 -2.91
N LEU A 856 -30.81 -39.25 -4.23
CA LEU A 856 -31.86 -39.76 -5.13
C LEU A 856 -31.73 -41.29 -5.28
N LEU A 857 -30.50 -41.79 -5.46
CA LEU A 857 -30.19 -43.21 -5.42
C LEU A 857 -30.44 -43.82 -4.05
N GLU A 858 -30.06 -43.16 -2.94
CA GLU A 858 -30.37 -43.62 -1.59
C GLU A 858 -31.88 -43.67 -1.34
N ARG A 859 -32.67 -42.76 -1.89
CA ARG A 859 -34.14 -42.80 -1.80
C ARG A 859 -34.76 -43.90 -2.66
N LEU A 860 -34.29 -44.09 -3.90
CA LEU A 860 -34.75 -45.17 -4.78
C LEU A 860 -34.33 -46.55 -4.27
N VAL A 861 -33.13 -46.65 -3.69
CA VAL A 861 -32.60 -47.84 -3.02
C VAL A 861 -33.35 -48.05 -1.70
N ALA A 862 -33.67 -47.01 -0.93
CA ALA A 862 -34.48 -47.14 0.30
C ALA A 862 -35.92 -47.57 0.02
N ASP A 863 -36.54 -47.13 -1.08
CA ASP A 863 -37.89 -47.57 -1.47
C ASP A 863 -37.92 -49.00 -2.02
N SER A 864 -36.88 -49.39 -2.77
CA SER A 864 -36.70 -50.79 -3.16
C SER A 864 -36.37 -51.68 -1.95
N ASP A 865 -35.59 -51.20 -0.98
CA ASP A 865 -35.32 -51.88 0.30
C ASP A 865 -36.56 -51.98 1.19
N ARG A 866 -37.46 -50.98 1.21
CA ARG A 866 -38.72 -51.05 1.96
C ARG A 866 -39.64 -52.14 1.42
N HIS A 867 -39.67 -52.34 0.11
CA HIS A 867 -40.40 -53.43 -0.54
C HIS A 867 -39.66 -54.79 -0.45
N TYR A 868 -38.33 -54.79 -0.36
CA TYR A 868 -37.50 -56.00 -0.18
C TYR A 868 -37.42 -56.49 1.27
N ARG A 869 -37.56 -55.61 2.28
CA ARG A 869 -37.37 -55.93 3.70
C ARG A 869 -38.41 -56.87 4.29
N CYS A 870 -39.56 -57.07 3.67
CA CYS A 870 -40.56 -58.02 4.18
C CYS A 870 -40.31 -59.49 3.82
N TYR A 871 -39.27 -59.82 3.01
CA TYR A 871 -39.24 -61.18 2.42
C TYR A 871 -37.89 -61.93 2.39
N MET A 872 -36.77 -61.39 2.91
CA MET A 872 -35.49 -62.15 2.96
C MET A 872 -34.69 -61.90 4.26
N ASP A 873 -35.12 -62.47 5.39
CA ASP A 873 -34.38 -62.44 6.65
C ASP A 873 -33.37 -63.59 6.78
N ARG A 874 -32.29 -63.61 5.98
CA ARG A 874 -31.02 -64.32 6.30
C ARG A 874 -29.79 -63.73 5.58
N GLY A 875 -28.97 -62.97 6.31
CA GLY A 875 -27.50 -62.90 6.19
C GLY A 875 -26.84 -62.16 5.01
N SER A 876 -26.53 -60.86 5.15
CA SER A 876 -25.73 -60.09 4.17
C SER A 876 -24.32 -59.69 4.65
N LEU A 877 -23.34 -59.94 3.77
CA LEU A 877 -21.89 -59.72 3.81
C LEU A 877 -21.46 -58.28 4.19
N SER A 878 -22.33 -57.29 3.98
CA SER A 878 -22.07 -55.88 4.32
C SER A 878 -21.82 -55.68 5.82
N ARG A 879 -22.49 -56.49 6.67
CA ARG A 879 -22.33 -56.48 8.13
C ARG A 879 -20.98 -57.06 8.59
N GLN A 880 -20.33 -57.89 7.77
CA GLN A 880 -19.03 -58.50 8.07
C GLN A 880 -17.86 -57.59 7.65
N LEU A 881 -17.99 -56.86 6.54
CA LEU A 881 -16.99 -55.89 6.07
C LEU A 881 -16.85 -54.66 6.98
N ALA A 882 -17.96 -54.14 7.52
CA ALA A 882 -17.92 -53.01 8.46
C ALA A 882 -17.17 -53.34 9.77
N ARG A 883 -17.20 -54.59 10.23
CA ARG A 883 -16.43 -55.08 11.39
C ARG A 883 -14.96 -55.41 11.06
N GLY A 884 -14.60 -55.55 9.78
CA GLY A 884 -13.22 -55.76 9.33
C GLY A 884 -12.43 -54.45 9.28
N LEU A 885 -13.03 -53.40 8.72
CA LEU A 885 -12.38 -52.08 8.56
C LEU A 885 -12.18 -51.34 9.89
N PHE A 886 -13.06 -51.56 10.88
CA PHE A 886 -12.89 -51.00 12.23
C PHE A 886 -11.70 -51.60 13.00
N ARG A 887 -11.25 -52.80 12.63
CA ARG A 887 -10.10 -53.47 13.27
C ARG A 887 -8.74 -53.06 12.68
N LEU A 888 -8.70 -52.61 11.42
CA LEU A 888 -7.46 -52.18 10.76
C LEU A 888 -6.96 -50.79 11.20
N ARG A 889 -7.82 -49.97 11.84
CA ARG A 889 -7.46 -48.61 12.30
C ARG A 889 -6.75 -48.58 13.68
N LYS A 890 -6.63 -49.72 14.38
CA LYS A 890 -6.06 -49.76 15.76
C LYS A 890 -4.66 -50.38 15.86
N THR A 891 -4.03 -50.74 14.76
CA THR A 891 -2.71 -51.39 14.75
C THR A 891 -1.78 -50.74 13.72
N GLN A 892 -1.17 -49.59 14.08
CA GLN A 892 0.22 -49.20 13.74
C GLN A 892 0.52 -47.77 14.23
N PRO A 893 1.54 -47.60 15.10
CA PRO A 893 2.48 -46.49 14.98
C PRO A 893 3.92 -47.03 14.99
N ILE A 894 4.75 -46.61 14.02
CA ILE A 894 6.20 -46.88 14.01
C ILE A 894 6.94 -45.55 13.71
N PRO A 895 8.11 -45.29 14.35
CA PRO A 895 8.68 -43.98 14.62
C PRO A 895 9.90 -43.62 13.74
N THR A 896 10.25 -42.33 13.63
CA THR A 896 11.62 -41.92 13.22
C THR A 896 12.01 -40.52 13.72
N ASN A 897 13.10 -40.51 14.50
CA ASN A 897 14.15 -39.51 14.74
C ASN A 897 13.85 -38.10 15.27
N GLN A 898 14.07 -37.98 16.58
CA GLN A 898 14.44 -36.78 17.32
C GLN A 898 15.96 -36.52 17.20
N TYR A 899 16.37 -35.35 16.70
CA TYR A 899 17.63 -34.73 17.12
C TYR A 899 17.26 -33.57 18.04
N SER A 900 17.44 -33.74 19.36
CA SER A 900 17.16 -32.68 20.32
C SER A 900 18.39 -31.79 20.53
N SER A 901 18.17 -30.48 20.45
CA SER A 901 19.15 -29.40 20.67
C SER A 901 20.03 -29.58 21.93
N LYS A 902 19.57 -30.34 22.93
CA LYS A 902 20.32 -30.66 24.15
C LYS A 902 21.60 -31.48 23.89
N SER A 903 21.63 -32.38 22.90
CA SER A 903 22.83 -33.19 22.63
C SER A 903 23.97 -32.39 21.97
N VAL A 904 23.61 -31.41 21.13
CA VAL A 904 24.57 -30.50 20.48
C VAL A 904 25.16 -29.51 21.49
N VAL A 905 24.34 -28.99 22.41
CA VAL A 905 24.80 -28.09 23.48
C VAL A 905 25.73 -28.81 24.47
N SER A 906 25.47 -30.09 24.76
CA SER A 906 26.32 -30.91 25.65
C SER A 906 27.72 -31.13 25.05
N SER A 907 27.80 -31.37 23.73
CA SER A 907 29.06 -31.55 23.01
C SER A 907 29.85 -30.23 22.92
N LEU A 908 29.16 -29.11 22.67
CA LEU A 908 29.78 -27.79 22.63
C LEU A 908 30.34 -27.37 24.02
N GLN A 909 29.62 -27.66 25.10
CA GLN A 909 30.10 -27.40 26.46
C GLN A 909 31.35 -28.21 26.82
N GLN A 910 31.45 -29.46 26.37
CA GLN A 910 32.66 -30.27 26.55
C GLN A 910 33.87 -29.73 25.76
N HIS A 911 33.66 -29.23 24.54
CA HIS A 911 34.74 -28.63 23.74
C HIS A 911 35.27 -27.32 24.33
N ILE A 912 34.39 -26.47 24.89
CA ILE A 912 34.81 -25.20 25.53
C ILE A 912 35.61 -25.47 26.83
N LEU A 913 35.22 -26.48 27.62
CA LEU A 913 35.97 -26.89 28.82
C LEU A 913 37.36 -27.45 28.48
N ALA A 914 37.47 -28.26 27.41
CA ALA A 914 38.76 -28.78 26.96
C ALA A 914 39.69 -27.68 26.41
N PHE A 915 39.12 -26.62 25.82
CA PHE A 915 39.88 -25.49 25.30
C PHE A 915 40.43 -24.60 26.43
N THR A 916 39.63 -24.28 27.44
CA THR A 916 40.06 -23.43 28.57
C THR A 916 41.13 -24.10 29.44
N GLN A 917 41.10 -25.43 29.58
CA GLN A 917 42.14 -26.18 30.29
C GLN A 917 43.50 -26.13 29.58
N ARG A 918 43.55 -26.20 28.24
CA ARG A 918 44.80 -26.09 27.49
C ARG A 918 45.41 -24.69 27.55
N LEU A 919 44.56 -23.66 27.54
CA LEU A 919 45.01 -22.27 27.65
C LEU A 919 45.63 -21.99 29.04
N HIS A 920 45.08 -22.58 30.10
CA HIS A 920 45.62 -22.44 31.46
C HIS A 920 47.01 -23.07 31.60
N VAL A 921 47.24 -24.26 31.03
CA VAL A 921 48.56 -24.93 31.05
C VAL A 921 49.62 -24.11 30.32
N ALA A 922 49.31 -23.58 29.13
CA ALA A 922 50.24 -22.77 28.35
C ALA A 922 50.64 -21.45 29.06
N GLU A 923 49.71 -20.83 29.80
CA GLU A 923 49.99 -19.59 30.52
C GLU A 923 50.85 -19.82 31.79
N VAL A 924 50.75 -21.00 32.42
CA VAL A 924 51.59 -21.38 33.56
C VAL A 924 53.05 -21.59 33.14
N GLU A 925 53.29 -22.27 32.02
CA GLU A 925 54.64 -22.50 31.47
C GLU A 925 55.35 -21.18 31.12
N ARG A 926 54.62 -20.23 30.52
CA ARG A 926 55.13 -18.89 30.18
C ARG A 926 55.59 -18.10 31.41
N ARG A 927 54.90 -18.23 32.55
CA ARG A 927 55.27 -17.53 33.79
C ARG A 927 56.52 -18.13 34.44
N ASN A 928 56.70 -19.44 34.35
CA ASN A 928 57.87 -20.12 34.91
C ASN A 928 59.17 -19.73 34.19
N MET A 929 59.13 -19.68 32.85
CA MET A 929 60.27 -19.25 32.01
C MET A 929 60.72 -17.80 32.29
N ARG A 930 59.80 -16.92 32.71
CA ARG A 930 60.13 -15.54 33.06
C ARG A 930 60.87 -15.41 34.39
N LEU A 931 60.62 -16.31 35.35
CA LEU A 931 61.30 -16.28 36.64
C LEU A 931 62.76 -16.73 36.51
N GLU A 932 63.03 -17.76 35.70
CA GLU A 932 64.39 -18.26 35.43
C GLU A 932 65.32 -17.18 34.82
N LEU A 933 64.80 -16.32 33.93
CA LEU A 933 65.58 -15.21 33.34
C LEU A 933 65.98 -14.12 34.34
N THR A 934 65.21 -13.94 35.42
CA THR A 934 65.52 -12.93 36.43
C THR A 934 66.60 -13.38 37.41
N GLN A 935 66.76 -14.69 37.63
CA GLN A 935 67.82 -15.23 38.47
C GLN A 935 69.21 -15.13 37.80
N LEU A 936 69.29 -15.37 36.49
CA LEU A 936 70.54 -15.31 35.74
C LEU A 936 71.13 -13.90 35.66
N ARG A 937 70.30 -12.85 35.72
CA ARG A 937 70.78 -11.45 35.69
C ARG A 937 71.41 -10.97 37.00
N ARG A 938 71.16 -11.60 38.14
CA ARG A 938 71.68 -11.15 39.45
C ARG A 938 73.12 -11.60 39.74
N GLN A 939 73.69 -12.51 38.96
CA GLN A 939 75.01 -13.10 39.24
C GLN A 939 76.20 -12.34 38.64
N ALA A 940 76.01 -11.15 38.04
CA ALA A 940 77.00 -10.55 37.13
C ALA A 940 77.60 -9.16 37.49
N ALA A 941 77.65 -8.70 38.76
CA ALA A 941 78.21 -7.34 39.05
C ALA A 941 78.90 -7.15 40.43
N ILE A 942 80.27 -7.12 40.50
CA ILE A 942 81.14 -6.50 41.56
C ILE A 942 82.60 -6.21 41.02
N PRO A 943 83.26 -5.02 41.27
CA PRO A 943 84.70 -4.92 41.72
C PRO A 943 85.18 -3.63 42.54
N PRO A 944 86.49 -3.47 43.01
CA PRO A 944 87.05 -2.56 44.11
C PRO A 944 88.20 -1.48 43.76
N PRO A 945 88.86 -0.71 44.71
CA PRO A 945 89.64 0.59 44.49
C PRO A 945 91.14 0.76 45.03
N PRO A 946 91.86 1.93 44.85
CA PRO A 946 93.18 2.29 45.50
C PRO A 946 93.48 3.77 45.99
N ASP A 947 94.65 4.02 46.64
CA ASP A 947 95.20 5.25 47.33
C ASP A 947 96.57 5.82 46.75
N PRO A 948 97.07 7.06 47.10
CA PRO A 948 98.34 7.71 46.60
C PRO A 948 99.33 8.28 47.69
N LYS A 949 100.56 8.82 47.36
CA LYS A 949 101.36 9.86 48.15
C LYS A 949 102.82 10.27 47.72
N HIS A 950 103.14 11.57 47.93
CA HIS A 950 104.33 12.30 48.51
C HIS A 950 105.65 12.74 47.79
N THR A 951 106.17 13.91 48.26
CA THR A 951 107.33 14.78 47.89
C THR A 951 108.27 15.06 49.10
N ALA A 952 109.58 15.37 48.89
CA ALA A 952 110.47 16.14 49.82
C ALA A 952 111.82 16.60 49.15
N CYS A 953 112.44 17.71 49.63
CA CYS A 953 113.45 18.57 48.95
C CYS A 953 114.88 18.57 49.59
N VAL A 954 115.89 19.12 48.88
CA VAL A 954 117.38 19.06 49.12
C VAL A 954 118.03 20.50 49.07
N PRO A 955 119.29 20.74 49.55
CA PRO A 955 119.88 22.06 49.91
C PRO A 955 120.80 22.80 48.89
N VAL A 956 121.35 23.94 49.36
CA VAL A 956 121.81 25.24 48.80
C VAL A 956 122.71 25.34 47.54
N ALA A 957 123.34 24.28 46.99
CA ALA A 957 123.80 24.34 45.58
C ALA A 957 122.59 24.43 44.62
N ARG A 958 121.45 23.95 45.12
CA ARG A 958 120.15 24.26 44.60
C ARG A 958 119.78 25.73 44.67
N MET A 959 120.41 26.69 45.34
CA MET A 959 119.87 28.06 45.38
C MET A 959 120.16 28.83 44.08
N GLU A 960 121.32 28.64 43.46
CA GLU A 960 121.67 29.25 42.17
C GLU A 960 121.03 28.49 41.01
N GLU A 961 120.97 27.15 41.11
CA GLU A 961 120.07 26.36 40.27
C GLU A 961 118.60 26.72 40.53
N VAL A 962 118.15 27.03 41.75
CA VAL A 962 116.78 27.44 42.09
C VAL A 962 116.52 28.86 41.65
N LEU A 963 117.52 29.74 41.50
CA LEU A 963 117.34 31.08 40.94
C LEU A 963 117.29 31.05 39.41
N CYS A 964 118.14 30.24 38.76
CA CYS A 964 118.01 29.95 37.33
C CYS A 964 116.73 29.15 37.04
N GLU A 965 116.41 28.15 37.86
CA GLU A 965 115.16 27.41 37.83
C GLU A 965 113.98 28.27 38.29
N LEU A 966 114.14 29.33 39.11
CA LEU A 966 113.08 30.29 39.44
C LEU A 966 112.85 31.21 38.26
N SER A 967 113.90 31.66 37.57
CA SER A 967 113.74 32.46 36.36
C SER A 967 113.14 31.62 35.22
N ALA A 968 113.54 30.36 35.10
CA ALA A 968 112.95 29.40 34.19
C ALA A 968 111.57 28.93 34.67
N ALA A 969 111.29 28.91 35.98
CA ALA A 969 109.97 28.62 36.54
C ALA A 969 109.04 29.81 36.38
N LEU A 970 109.55 31.04 36.47
CA LEU A 970 108.82 32.28 36.23
C LEU A 970 108.52 32.44 34.74
N GLN A 971 109.44 32.10 33.85
CA GLN A 971 109.15 31.99 32.42
C GLN A 971 108.18 30.85 32.11
N ARG A 972 108.34 29.68 32.75
CA ARG A 972 107.35 28.58 32.65
C ARG A 972 106.01 28.98 33.24
N GLU A 973 105.98 29.82 34.27
CA GLU A 973 104.77 30.33 34.92
C GLU A 973 104.12 31.41 34.07
N GLN A 974 104.88 32.29 33.42
CA GLN A 974 104.36 33.25 32.45
C GLN A 974 103.82 32.54 31.21
N GLN A 975 104.52 31.54 30.68
CA GLN A 975 104.02 30.68 29.61
C GLN A 975 102.81 29.85 30.06
N ALA A 976 102.80 29.36 31.30
CA ALA A 976 101.64 28.68 31.86
C ALA A 976 100.47 29.64 32.10
N GLN A 977 100.71 30.91 32.45
CA GLN A 977 99.69 31.94 32.58
C GLN A 977 99.15 32.36 31.21
N GLU A 978 99.99 32.46 30.19
CA GLU A 978 99.55 32.66 28.79
C GLU A 978 98.75 31.47 28.29
N LEU A 979 99.19 30.23 28.55
CA LEU A 979 98.44 29.02 28.24
C LEU A 979 97.13 28.92 29.03
N LEU A 980 97.11 29.31 30.31
CA LEU A 980 95.89 29.37 31.12
C LEU A 980 94.96 30.47 30.62
N HIS A 981 95.49 31.60 30.16
CA HIS A 981 94.69 32.66 29.58
C HIS A 981 94.12 32.25 28.22
N GLN A 982 94.91 31.56 27.39
CA GLN A 982 94.44 30.94 26.13
C GLN A 982 93.42 29.84 26.41
N GLN A 983 93.63 28.99 27.42
CA GLN A 983 92.66 27.97 27.82
C GLN A 983 91.40 28.59 28.41
N ALA A 984 91.50 29.69 29.16
CA ALA A 984 90.35 30.43 29.67
C ALA A 984 89.57 31.11 28.54
N GLN A 985 90.26 31.68 27.55
CA GLN A 985 89.65 32.23 26.33
C GLN A 985 88.97 31.12 25.52
N GLN A 986 89.63 29.98 25.31
CA GLN A 986 89.03 28.81 24.64
C GLN A 986 87.83 28.26 25.41
N LEU A 987 87.87 28.23 26.75
CA LEU A 987 86.73 27.83 27.58
C LEU A 987 85.59 28.85 27.53
N GLN A 988 85.89 30.14 27.40
CA GLN A 988 84.89 31.19 27.25
C GLN A 988 84.26 31.15 25.84
N GLU A 989 85.06 30.92 24.80
CA GLU A 989 84.60 30.68 23.43
C GLU A 989 83.77 29.39 23.34
N LEU A 990 84.22 28.31 23.97
CA LEU A 990 83.44 27.08 24.11
C LEU A 990 82.14 27.33 24.88
N GLY A 991 82.19 28.10 25.97
CA GLY A 991 81.01 28.50 26.76
C GLY A 991 79.99 29.26 25.91
N LEU A 992 80.44 30.27 25.16
CA LEU A 992 79.59 31.02 24.23
C LEU A 992 79.05 30.12 23.10
N SER A 993 79.87 29.22 22.55
CA SER A 993 79.43 28.27 21.52
C SER A 993 78.41 27.27 22.04
N MET A 994 78.54 26.85 23.30
CA MET A 994 77.59 25.97 23.99
C MET A 994 76.30 26.69 24.34
N GLU A 995 76.35 27.95 24.76
CA GLU A 995 75.16 28.78 24.99
C GLU A 995 74.38 29.03 23.69
N LEU A 996 75.09 29.31 22.59
CA LEU A 996 74.49 29.40 21.26
C LEU A 996 73.87 28.06 20.82
N HIS A 997 74.61 26.94 20.94
CA HIS A 997 74.07 25.62 20.62
C HIS A 997 72.90 25.20 21.52
N ALA A 998 72.91 25.59 22.80
CA ALA A 998 71.80 25.32 23.71
C ALA A 998 70.57 26.17 23.35
N GLY A 999 70.77 27.42 22.93
CA GLY A 999 69.73 28.27 22.36
C GLY A 999 69.15 27.67 21.08
N ASP A 1000 70.00 27.29 20.13
CA ASP A 1000 69.61 26.66 18.87
C ASP A 1000 68.88 25.33 19.12
N GLN A 1001 69.35 24.51 20.07
CA GLN A 1001 68.69 23.26 20.44
C GLN A 1001 67.31 23.52 21.06
N GLN A 1002 67.17 24.56 21.89
CA GLN A 1002 65.89 24.92 22.50
C GLN A 1002 64.89 25.48 21.48
N GLU A 1003 65.37 26.23 20.48
CA GLU A 1003 64.55 26.67 19.33
C GLU A 1003 64.15 25.49 18.43
N GLN A 1004 65.06 24.55 18.18
CA GLN A 1004 64.77 23.30 17.48
C GLN A 1004 63.74 22.45 18.23
N ASP A 1005 63.87 22.32 19.55
CA ASP A 1005 62.91 21.59 20.37
C ASP A 1005 61.54 22.30 20.41
N CYS A 1006 61.52 23.64 20.43
CA CYS A 1006 60.29 24.42 20.32
C CYS A 1006 59.60 24.23 18.95
N THR A 1007 60.36 24.31 17.86
CA THR A 1007 59.81 24.11 16.50
C THR A 1007 59.35 22.67 16.28
N LEU A 1008 60.09 21.67 16.78
CA LEU A 1008 59.66 20.27 16.79
C LEU A 1008 58.41 20.06 17.63
N ALA A 1009 58.32 20.65 18.81
CA ALA A 1009 57.12 20.57 19.65
C ALA A 1009 55.90 21.23 18.98
N MET A 1010 56.08 22.35 18.28
CA MET A 1010 55.02 22.99 17.48
C MET A 1010 54.60 22.12 16.29
N ALA A 1011 55.54 21.52 15.57
CA ALA A 1011 55.25 20.61 14.46
C ALA A 1011 54.56 19.32 14.94
N VAL A 1012 54.94 18.77 16.09
CA VAL A 1012 54.26 17.63 16.70
C VAL A 1012 52.85 18.00 17.12
N LYS A 1013 52.64 19.18 17.71
CA LYS A 1013 51.30 19.68 18.06
C LYS A 1013 50.41 19.80 16.83
N SER A 1014 50.85 20.49 15.78
CA SER A 1014 50.07 20.62 14.55
C SER A 1014 49.78 19.26 13.89
N LEU A 1015 50.75 18.33 13.90
CA LEU A 1015 50.54 16.97 13.39
C LEU A 1015 49.54 16.18 14.24
N THR A 1016 49.54 16.36 15.57
CA THR A 1016 48.53 15.74 16.45
C THR A 1016 47.15 16.34 16.25
N GLU A 1017 47.04 17.66 16.04
CA GLU A 1017 45.79 18.35 15.73
C GLU A 1017 45.23 17.84 14.40
N CYS A 1018 46.02 17.83 13.32
CA CYS A 1018 45.63 17.25 12.03
C CYS A 1018 45.24 15.77 12.16
N LYS A 1019 45.95 14.98 12.97
CA LYS A 1019 45.58 13.57 13.22
C LYS A 1019 44.22 13.44 13.93
N THR A 1020 43.91 14.33 14.87
CA THR A 1020 42.59 14.32 15.54
C THR A 1020 41.47 14.81 14.63
N GLU A 1021 41.74 15.79 13.77
CA GLU A 1021 40.80 16.23 12.74
C GLU A 1021 40.55 15.14 11.70
N LEU A 1022 41.58 14.46 11.23
CA LEU A 1022 41.44 13.32 10.32
C LEU A 1022 40.57 12.22 10.95
N ARG A 1023 40.76 11.91 12.24
CA ARG A 1023 39.91 10.96 12.97
C ARG A 1023 38.46 11.42 13.09
N ARG A 1024 38.21 12.72 13.28
CA ARG A 1024 36.84 13.27 13.28
C ARG A 1024 36.21 13.16 11.89
N LYS A 1025 36.95 13.50 10.82
CA LYS A 1025 36.48 13.37 9.44
C LYS A 1025 36.26 11.90 9.04
N ASP A 1026 37.08 10.97 9.51
CA ASP A 1026 36.86 9.52 9.34
C ASP A 1026 35.59 9.04 10.04
N GLN A 1027 35.28 9.58 11.23
CA GLN A 1027 34.06 9.25 11.95
C GLN A 1027 32.83 9.84 11.25
N SER A 1028 32.89 11.09 10.77
CA SER A 1028 31.80 11.69 10.00
C SER A 1028 31.60 10.98 8.66
N LEU A 1029 32.66 10.57 7.96
CA LEU A 1029 32.57 9.77 6.73
C LEU A 1029 31.94 8.40 6.99
N ARG A 1030 32.23 7.74 8.13
CA ARG A 1030 31.56 6.49 8.50
C ARG A 1030 30.08 6.70 8.83
N GLN A 1031 29.72 7.84 9.43
CA GLN A 1031 28.32 8.20 9.69
C GLN A 1031 27.58 8.48 8.37
N LEU A 1032 28.14 9.32 7.49
CA LEU A 1032 27.61 9.56 6.15
C LEU A 1032 27.52 8.27 5.33
N GLY A 1033 28.50 7.37 5.42
CA GLY A 1033 28.45 6.06 4.77
C GLY A 1033 27.30 5.19 5.26
N LYS A 1034 26.94 5.27 6.55
CA LYS A 1034 25.75 4.59 7.09
C LYS A 1034 24.47 5.23 6.57
N HIS A 1035 24.35 6.56 6.59
CA HIS A 1035 23.19 7.27 6.05
C HIS A 1035 23.01 7.00 4.55
N LEU A 1036 24.10 6.97 3.77
CA LEU A 1036 24.08 6.59 2.36
C LEU A 1036 23.59 5.14 2.19
N SER A 1037 24.08 4.20 2.99
CA SER A 1037 23.63 2.80 2.92
C SER A 1037 22.16 2.64 3.30
N GLN A 1038 21.68 3.40 4.29
CA GLN A 1038 20.28 3.44 4.71
C GLN A 1038 19.40 4.05 3.63
N ALA A 1039 19.76 5.22 3.09
CA ALA A 1039 19.04 5.85 1.98
C ALA A 1039 19.03 4.98 0.72
N GLN A 1040 20.12 4.23 0.47
CA GLN A 1040 20.19 3.29 -0.64
C GLN A 1040 19.30 2.06 -0.41
N GLN A 1041 19.17 1.58 0.82
CA GLN A 1041 18.23 0.53 1.20
C GLN A 1041 16.78 1.02 1.10
N GLU A 1042 16.45 2.20 1.64
CA GLU A 1042 15.12 2.82 1.54
C GLU A 1042 14.74 3.06 0.07
N LYS A 1043 15.68 3.50 -0.76
CA LYS A 1043 15.48 3.62 -2.21
C LYS A 1043 15.15 2.26 -2.84
N GLN A 1044 15.85 1.19 -2.47
CA GLN A 1044 15.55 -0.15 -2.99
C GLN A 1044 14.18 -0.65 -2.50
N GLU A 1045 13.82 -0.41 -1.25
CA GLU A 1045 12.51 -0.75 -0.68
C GLU A 1045 11.38 0.04 -1.37
N LEU A 1046 11.57 1.34 -1.62
CA LEU A 1046 10.64 2.16 -2.38
C LEU A 1046 10.55 1.73 -3.84
N GLN A 1047 11.65 1.35 -4.49
CA GLN A 1047 11.63 0.80 -5.84
C GLN A 1047 10.87 -0.54 -5.90
N GLN A 1048 11.02 -1.40 -4.91
CA GLN A 1048 10.22 -2.63 -4.77
C GLN A 1048 8.74 -2.32 -4.49
N GLY A 1049 8.45 -1.31 -3.65
CA GLY A 1049 7.10 -0.82 -3.40
C GLY A 1049 6.41 -0.26 -4.65
N ILE A 1050 7.14 0.52 -5.45
CA ILE A 1050 6.66 1.02 -6.74
C ILE A 1050 6.45 -0.14 -7.71
N HIS A 1051 7.40 -1.09 -7.81
CA HIS A 1051 7.25 -2.23 -8.70
C HIS A 1051 6.05 -3.11 -8.33
N THR A 1052 5.84 -3.38 -7.03
CA THR A 1052 4.68 -4.13 -6.55
C THR A 1052 3.37 -3.37 -6.82
N ALA A 1053 3.33 -2.06 -6.58
CA ALA A 1053 2.17 -1.23 -6.91
C ALA A 1053 1.90 -1.20 -8.43
N GLU A 1054 2.93 -1.07 -9.28
CA GLU A 1054 2.79 -1.14 -10.73
C GLU A 1054 2.28 -2.50 -11.20
N THR A 1055 2.80 -3.61 -10.65
CA THR A 1055 2.31 -4.94 -11.00
C THR A 1055 0.85 -5.12 -10.57
N ALA A 1056 0.45 -4.62 -9.39
CA ALA A 1056 -0.94 -4.63 -8.94
C ALA A 1056 -1.85 -3.81 -9.87
N LEU A 1057 -1.43 -2.60 -10.26
CA LEU A 1057 -2.17 -1.75 -11.21
C LEU A 1057 -2.26 -2.40 -12.60
N ARG A 1058 -1.18 -3.01 -13.10
CA ARG A 1058 -1.20 -3.77 -14.36
C ARG A 1058 -2.14 -4.97 -14.28
N THR A 1059 -2.20 -5.68 -13.14
CA THR A 1059 -3.16 -6.78 -12.97
C THR A 1059 -4.60 -6.27 -12.88
N ALA A 1060 -4.86 -5.15 -12.20
CA ALA A 1060 -6.17 -4.53 -12.12
C ALA A 1060 -6.67 -4.07 -13.49
N ALA A 1061 -5.80 -3.42 -14.29
CA ALA A 1061 -6.11 -3.04 -15.67
C ALA A 1061 -6.45 -4.26 -16.53
N LYS A 1062 -5.66 -5.34 -16.46
CA LYS A 1062 -5.97 -6.60 -17.17
C LYS A 1062 -7.30 -7.21 -16.75
N THR A 1063 -7.64 -7.18 -15.45
CA THR A 1063 -8.94 -7.69 -14.98
C THR A 1063 -10.10 -6.85 -15.52
N LYS A 1064 -9.94 -5.53 -15.57
CA LYS A 1064 -10.91 -4.60 -16.16
C LYS A 1064 -11.13 -4.85 -17.66
N ASP A 1065 -10.04 -5.03 -18.41
CA ASP A 1065 -10.11 -5.37 -19.84
C ASP A 1065 -10.77 -6.73 -20.08
N SER A 1066 -10.45 -7.73 -19.24
CA SER A 1066 -11.08 -9.06 -19.34
C SER A 1066 -12.57 -9.01 -19.04
N LEU A 1067 -13.01 -8.17 -18.09
CA LEU A 1067 -14.42 -7.95 -17.76
C LEU A 1067 -15.14 -7.26 -18.93
N ALA A 1068 -14.54 -6.22 -19.52
CA ALA A 1068 -15.10 -5.53 -20.68
C ALA A 1068 -15.25 -6.49 -21.88
N SER A 1069 -14.24 -7.32 -22.14
CA SER A 1069 -14.29 -8.34 -23.20
C SER A 1069 -15.37 -9.39 -22.94
N TYR A 1070 -15.53 -9.83 -21.68
CA TYR A 1070 -16.59 -10.78 -21.31
C TYR A 1070 -17.98 -10.18 -21.51
N MET A 1071 -18.21 -8.97 -21.00
CA MET A 1071 -19.50 -8.27 -21.15
C MET A 1071 -19.86 -8.06 -22.62
N LYS A 1072 -18.89 -7.71 -23.46
CA LYS A 1072 -19.08 -7.58 -24.91
C LYS A 1072 -19.40 -8.91 -25.61
N ALA A 1073 -18.78 -10.02 -25.17
CA ALA A 1073 -19.09 -11.35 -25.70
C ALA A 1073 -20.53 -11.76 -25.35
N VAL A 1074 -20.97 -11.49 -24.11
CA VAL A 1074 -22.34 -11.74 -23.67
C VAL A 1074 -23.34 -10.85 -24.42
N GLU A 1075 -23.03 -9.56 -24.58
CA GLU A 1075 -23.81 -8.62 -25.40
C GLU A 1075 -24.00 -9.14 -26.82
N ASN A 1076 -22.94 -9.61 -27.47
CA ASN A 1076 -23.03 -10.19 -28.81
C ASN A 1076 -23.92 -11.43 -28.85
N SER A 1077 -23.86 -12.32 -27.85
CA SER A 1077 -24.75 -13.48 -27.77
C SER A 1077 -26.21 -13.08 -27.57
N LEU A 1078 -26.49 -12.00 -26.82
CA LEU A 1078 -27.84 -11.46 -26.67
C LEU A 1078 -28.35 -10.83 -27.97
N LYS A 1079 -27.48 -10.14 -28.73
CA LYS A 1079 -27.82 -9.63 -30.06
C LYS A 1079 -28.14 -10.76 -31.03
N GLU A 1080 -27.37 -11.85 -31.01
CA GLU A 1080 -27.66 -13.05 -31.80
C GLU A 1080 -29.02 -13.67 -31.42
N VAL A 1081 -29.34 -13.76 -30.13
CA VAL A 1081 -30.66 -14.20 -29.66
C VAL A 1081 -31.77 -13.25 -30.12
N LYS A 1082 -31.54 -11.93 -30.05
CA LYS A 1082 -32.47 -10.91 -30.57
C LYS A 1082 -32.74 -11.12 -32.05
N GLU A 1083 -31.68 -11.24 -32.86
CA GLU A 1083 -31.76 -11.43 -34.30
C GLU A 1083 -32.47 -12.75 -34.64
N ASN A 1084 -32.18 -13.83 -33.93
CA ASN A 1084 -32.88 -15.11 -34.08
C ASN A 1084 -34.38 -14.96 -33.76
N ILE A 1085 -34.74 -14.29 -32.66
CA ILE A 1085 -36.13 -14.03 -32.29
C ILE A 1085 -36.83 -13.21 -33.38
N VAL A 1086 -36.19 -12.17 -33.93
CA VAL A 1086 -36.74 -11.38 -35.04
C VAL A 1086 -36.88 -12.23 -36.30
N PHE A 1087 -35.89 -13.06 -36.62
CA PHE A 1087 -35.84 -13.90 -37.83
C PHE A 1087 -36.91 -14.99 -37.85
N PHE A 1088 -37.29 -15.56 -36.71
CA PHE A 1088 -38.39 -16.55 -36.62
C PHE A 1088 -39.80 -15.96 -36.88
N SER A 1089 -39.91 -14.71 -37.33
CA SER A 1089 -41.20 -14.00 -37.46
C SER A 1089 -41.40 -13.33 -38.83
N PRO A 1090 -42.02 -14.00 -39.82
CA PRO A 1090 -42.37 -13.38 -41.11
C PRO A 1090 -43.85 -12.99 -41.26
N ALA A 1091 -44.71 -13.11 -40.24
CA ALA A 1091 -46.13 -12.83 -40.39
C ALA A 1091 -46.67 -12.00 -39.23
N LEU A 1092 -46.68 -10.67 -39.38
CA LEU A 1092 -47.68 -9.78 -38.78
C LEU A 1092 -47.52 -8.39 -39.40
N SER A 1093 -48.56 -7.99 -40.14
CA SER A 1093 -48.70 -6.68 -40.74
C SER A 1093 -48.68 -5.58 -39.67
N GLN A 1094 -47.85 -4.59 -39.94
CA GLN A 1094 -47.77 -3.27 -39.35
C GLN A 1094 -49.16 -2.68 -39.06
N GLY A 1095 -49.51 -2.56 -37.78
CA GLY A 1095 -50.76 -1.92 -37.36
C GLY A 1095 -51.15 -2.29 -35.93
N ASP A 1096 -50.91 -1.34 -35.03
CA ASP A 1096 -51.58 -1.12 -33.75
C ASP A 1096 -51.58 -2.25 -32.72
N ILE A 1097 -50.80 -2.02 -31.65
CA ILE A 1097 -51.28 -1.87 -30.27
C ILE A 1097 -50.04 -1.98 -29.35
N ILE A 1098 -49.61 -0.85 -28.80
CA ILE A 1098 -48.58 -0.76 -27.75
C ILE A 1098 -49.30 -0.90 -26.40
N TRP A 1099 -49.16 -2.04 -25.72
CA TRP A 1099 -49.61 -2.20 -24.33
C TRP A 1099 -48.40 -2.28 -23.39
N HIS A 1100 -48.42 -1.43 -22.36
CA HIS A 1100 -47.44 -1.36 -21.29
C HIS A 1100 -47.43 -2.64 -20.44
N VAL A 1101 -46.35 -3.40 -20.54
CA VAL A 1101 -45.92 -4.37 -19.52
C VAL A 1101 -45.23 -3.57 -18.39
N PRO A 1102 -45.29 -3.97 -17.11
CA PRO A 1102 -44.58 -3.27 -16.03
C PRO A 1102 -43.10 -3.09 -16.39
N ASN A 1103 -42.74 -1.86 -16.71
CA ASN A 1103 -41.35 -1.47 -16.97
C ASN A 1103 -40.54 -1.84 -15.72
N MET A 1104 -39.60 -2.77 -15.86
CA MET A 1104 -38.37 -2.67 -15.06
C MET A 1104 -37.74 -1.32 -15.42
N HIS A 1105 -38.10 -0.28 -14.67
CA HIS A 1105 -37.38 0.99 -14.66
C HIS A 1105 -36.01 0.71 -14.04
N LEU A 1106 -35.06 0.24 -14.84
CA LEU A 1106 -33.67 0.61 -14.62
C LEU A 1106 -33.54 2.02 -15.20
N GLU A 1107 -33.37 3.02 -14.35
CA GLU A 1107 -32.90 4.34 -14.77
C GLU A 1107 -31.58 4.16 -15.53
N MET A 1108 -31.63 4.16 -16.85
CA MET A 1108 -30.45 4.28 -17.68
C MET A 1108 -30.16 5.77 -17.85
N PRO A 1109 -29.03 6.29 -17.35
CA PRO A 1109 -28.62 7.65 -17.67
C PRO A 1109 -28.40 7.77 -19.19
N GLY A 1110 -28.84 8.89 -19.77
CA GLY A 1110 -28.77 9.13 -21.21
C GLY A 1110 -27.35 9.06 -21.79
N PRO A 1111 -27.22 8.99 -23.13
CA PRO A 1111 -25.96 8.76 -23.84
C PRO A 1111 -24.89 9.85 -23.64
N GLU A 1112 -25.20 10.92 -22.91
CA GLU A 1112 -24.33 12.08 -22.69
C GLU A 1112 -23.34 11.93 -21.50
N ARG A 1113 -23.36 10.81 -20.76
CA ARG A 1113 -22.38 10.54 -19.67
C ARG A 1113 -21.40 9.41 -20.01
N LEU A 1114 -20.56 9.60 -21.02
CA LEU A 1114 -19.32 8.82 -21.22
C LEU A 1114 -18.19 9.29 -20.27
N MET A 1115 -18.47 9.37 -18.97
CA MET A 1115 -17.45 9.66 -17.94
C MET A 1115 -17.04 8.38 -17.19
N GLY A 1116 -17.08 7.23 -17.86
CA GLY A 1116 -16.71 5.93 -17.31
C GLY A 1116 -15.79 5.15 -18.27
N GLY A 1117 -14.90 4.32 -17.72
CA GLY A 1117 -13.99 3.48 -18.50
C GLY A 1117 -14.71 2.44 -19.39
N PRO A 1118 -13.97 1.75 -20.29
CA PRO A 1118 -14.54 0.84 -21.29
C PRO A 1118 -15.37 -0.31 -20.69
N GLU A 1119 -15.07 -0.73 -19.45
CA GLU A 1119 -15.85 -1.70 -18.67
C GLU A 1119 -17.29 -1.23 -18.37
N VAL A 1120 -17.47 0.05 -18.05
CA VAL A 1120 -18.77 0.62 -17.70
C VAL A 1120 -19.63 0.79 -18.95
N ALA A 1121 -19.01 1.23 -20.06
CA ALA A 1121 -19.67 1.31 -21.35
C ALA A 1121 -20.14 -0.08 -21.83
N ALA A 1122 -19.33 -1.12 -21.67
CA ALA A 1122 -19.70 -2.50 -22.01
C ALA A 1122 -20.87 -3.00 -21.13
N CYS A 1123 -20.87 -2.72 -19.83
CA CYS A 1123 -21.99 -3.05 -18.94
C CYS A 1123 -23.28 -2.32 -19.31
N GLN A 1124 -23.21 -1.03 -19.63
CA GLN A 1124 -24.37 -0.24 -20.06
C GLN A 1124 -24.95 -0.78 -21.37
N SER A 1125 -24.10 -1.09 -22.35
CA SER A 1125 -24.54 -1.65 -23.64
C SER A 1125 -25.16 -3.04 -23.49
N PHE A 1126 -24.59 -3.89 -22.63
CA PHE A 1126 -25.18 -5.18 -22.26
C PHE A 1126 -26.58 -5.02 -21.64
N LEU A 1127 -26.74 -4.11 -20.67
CA LEU A 1127 -28.03 -3.88 -20.00
C LEU A 1127 -29.10 -3.37 -20.98
N SER A 1128 -28.72 -2.48 -21.91
CA SER A 1128 -29.60 -2.04 -22.99
C SER A 1128 -30.01 -3.20 -23.90
N CYS A 1129 -29.06 -4.02 -24.36
CA CYS A 1129 -29.38 -5.18 -25.21
C CYS A 1129 -30.29 -6.20 -24.49
N PHE A 1130 -30.06 -6.43 -23.19
CA PHE A 1130 -30.91 -7.30 -22.38
C PHE A 1130 -32.33 -6.75 -22.24
N ALA A 1131 -32.47 -5.45 -21.96
CA ALA A 1131 -33.77 -4.80 -21.85
C ALA A 1131 -34.57 -4.89 -23.17
N GLU A 1132 -33.90 -4.70 -24.32
CA GLU A 1132 -34.52 -4.83 -25.64
C GLU A 1132 -34.98 -6.27 -25.92
N VAL A 1133 -34.16 -7.28 -25.63
CA VAL A 1133 -34.54 -8.70 -25.78
C VAL A 1133 -35.71 -9.06 -24.87
N TYR A 1134 -35.69 -8.57 -23.63
CA TYR A 1134 -36.78 -8.79 -22.68
C TYR A 1134 -38.10 -8.18 -23.16
N GLN A 1135 -38.08 -6.93 -23.65
CA GLN A 1135 -39.26 -6.29 -24.23
C GLN A 1135 -39.79 -7.05 -25.46
N LEU A 1136 -38.89 -7.53 -26.33
CA LEU A 1136 -39.23 -8.32 -27.51
C LEU A 1136 -39.86 -9.68 -27.14
N LEU A 1137 -39.37 -10.34 -26.10
CA LEU A 1137 -39.95 -11.59 -25.60
C LEU A 1137 -41.33 -11.36 -24.99
N CYS A 1138 -41.49 -10.31 -24.20
CA CYS A 1138 -42.77 -9.92 -23.63
C CYS A 1138 -43.81 -9.61 -24.72
N SER A 1139 -43.45 -8.87 -25.77
CA SER A 1139 -44.37 -8.59 -26.87
C SER A 1139 -44.78 -9.86 -27.62
N LYS A 1140 -43.85 -10.81 -27.83
CA LYS A 1140 -44.17 -12.12 -28.41
C LYS A 1140 -45.10 -12.95 -27.55
N LEU A 1141 -44.86 -13.02 -26.25
CA LEU A 1141 -45.71 -13.76 -25.32
C LEU A 1141 -47.16 -13.26 -25.41
N MET A 1142 -47.34 -11.94 -25.42
CA MET A 1142 -48.66 -11.32 -25.59
C MET A 1142 -49.30 -11.64 -26.95
N CYS A 1143 -48.53 -11.70 -28.04
CA CYS A 1143 -49.06 -12.13 -29.34
C CYS A 1143 -49.55 -13.59 -29.31
N VAL A 1144 -48.78 -14.49 -28.71
CA VAL A 1144 -49.16 -15.91 -28.54
C VAL A 1144 -50.40 -16.03 -27.65
N GLU A 1145 -50.51 -15.24 -26.59
CA GLU A 1145 -51.73 -15.20 -25.76
C GLU A 1145 -52.97 -14.76 -26.55
N ARG A 1146 -52.85 -13.73 -27.40
CA ARG A 1146 -53.94 -13.30 -28.29
C ARG A 1146 -54.31 -14.37 -29.31
N GLU A 1147 -53.33 -15.08 -29.87
CA GLU A 1147 -53.59 -16.22 -30.77
C GLU A 1147 -54.32 -17.35 -30.06
N LEU A 1148 -53.93 -17.67 -28.82
CA LEU A 1148 -54.60 -18.67 -27.99
C LEU A 1148 -56.04 -18.27 -27.65
N ASP A 1149 -56.29 -17.01 -27.32
CA ASP A 1149 -57.63 -16.51 -27.05
C ASP A 1149 -58.51 -16.50 -28.32
N SER A 1150 -57.92 -16.19 -29.48
CA SER A 1150 -58.59 -16.33 -30.78
C SER A 1150 -58.93 -17.80 -31.09
N GLN A 1151 -57.99 -18.73 -30.88
CA GLN A 1151 -58.24 -20.17 -31.02
C GLN A 1151 -59.32 -20.66 -30.06
N ARG A 1152 -59.33 -20.20 -28.80
CA ARG A 1152 -60.36 -20.51 -27.81
C ARG A 1152 -61.74 -20.01 -28.24
N SER A 1153 -61.80 -18.79 -28.81
CA SER A 1153 -63.03 -18.23 -29.38
C SER A 1153 -63.51 -19.08 -30.57
N HIS A 1154 -62.63 -19.42 -31.51
CA HIS A 1154 -62.95 -20.27 -32.66
C HIS A 1154 -63.44 -21.67 -32.23
N ILE A 1155 -62.78 -22.29 -31.25
CA ILE A 1155 -63.21 -23.58 -30.67
C ILE A 1155 -64.60 -23.43 -30.01
N SER A 1156 -64.87 -22.31 -29.35
CA SER A 1156 -66.17 -22.06 -28.72
C SER A 1156 -67.28 -21.88 -29.77
N ALA A 1157 -67.00 -21.15 -30.84
CA ALA A 1157 -67.90 -21.01 -32.00
C ALA A 1157 -68.15 -22.37 -32.69
N LEU A 1158 -67.12 -23.18 -32.89
CA LEU A 1158 -67.26 -24.55 -33.43
C LEU A 1158 -68.08 -25.44 -32.51
N LYS A 1159 -67.91 -25.34 -31.19
CA LYS A 1159 -68.73 -26.07 -30.21
C LYS A 1159 -70.18 -25.63 -30.28
N GLU A 1160 -70.45 -24.34 -30.46
CA GLU A 1160 -71.80 -23.80 -30.59
C GLU A 1160 -72.46 -24.24 -31.90
N GLU A 1161 -71.74 -24.21 -33.03
CA GLU A 1161 -72.22 -24.72 -34.32
C GLU A 1161 -72.44 -26.24 -34.29
N LEU A 1162 -71.57 -27.01 -33.64
CA LEU A 1162 -71.77 -28.45 -33.42
C LEU A 1162 -73.01 -28.69 -32.55
N HIS A 1163 -73.23 -27.88 -31.50
CA HIS A 1163 -74.42 -27.96 -30.67
C HIS A 1163 -75.68 -27.66 -31.50
N LYS A 1164 -75.66 -26.63 -32.35
CA LYS A 1164 -76.74 -26.31 -33.30
C LYS A 1164 -76.96 -27.43 -34.33
N ALA A 1165 -75.90 -28.06 -34.83
CA ALA A 1165 -75.98 -29.19 -35.75
C ALA A 1165 -76.57 -30.45 -35.09
N CYS A 1166 -76.15 -30.78 -33.87
CA CYS A 1166 -76.74 -31.87 -33.08
C CYS A 1166 -78.22 -31.64 -32.74
N ILE A 1167 -78.67 -30.38 -32.65
CA ILE A 1167 -80.09 -30.03 -32.50
C ILE A 1167 -80.84 -30.22 -33.84
N ARG A 1168 -80.22 -29.89 -34.98
CA ARG A 1168 -80.79 -30.12 -36.32
C ARG A 1168 -80.90 -31.61 -36.68
N GLU A 1169 -80.02 -32.45 -36.17
CA GLU A 1169 -80.02 -33.91 -36.41
C GLU A 1169 -81.04 -34.67 -35.53
N LYS A 1170 -81.51 -34.06 -34.43
CA LYS A 1170 -82.50 -34.65 -33.51
C LYS A 1170 -83.97 -34.37 -33.88
N SER A 1171 -84.26 -33.67 -34.98
CA SER A 1171 -85.63 -33.46 -35.45
C SER A 1171 -86.01 -34.44 -36.58
N PRO A 1172 -87.15 -35.17 -36.49
CA PRO A 1172 -87.53 -36.15 -37.49
C PRO A 1172 -88.22 -35.53 -38.71
N VAL A 1173 -87.93 -36.09 -39.88
CA VAL A 1173 -88.55 -35.84 -41.19
C VAL A 1173 -90.08 -35.94 -41.16
N LYS A 1174 -90.79 -34.97 -41.77
CA LYS A 1174 -92.05 -35.18 -42.51
C LYS A 1174 -92.23 -34.14 -43.62
N ALA A 1175 -92.80 -34.60 -44.73
CA ALA A 1175 -92.70 -34.04 -46.07
C ALA A 1175 -93.96 -33.26 -46.55
N VAL A 1176 -93.68 -32.22 -47.36
CA VAL A 1176 -94.36 -31.72 -48.59
C VAL A 1176 -95.82 -31.23 -48.56
N SER A 1177 -96.01 -29.95 -48.94
CA SER A 1177 -96.86 -29.52 -50.08
C SER A 1177 -96.66 -28.03 -50.43
N ASP A 1178 -96.26 -27.78 -51.69
CA ASP A 1178 -96.17 -26.49 -52.43
C ASP A 1178 -97.58 -25.88 -52.70
N PRO A 1179 -97.76 -24.54 -52.98
CA PRO A 1179 -97.24 -23.87 -54.19
C PRO A 1179 -96.83 -22.36 -54.13
N ARG A 1180 -96.10 -21.94 -55.18
CA ARG A 1180 -95.56 -20.61 -55.62
C ARG A 1180 -96.59 -19.45 -55.80
N PRO A 1181 -96.20 -18.22 -56.26
CA PRO A 1181 -95.15 -17.26 -55.81
C PRO A 1181 -95.65 -15.78 -55.78
N ALA A 1182 -95.01 -14.86 -55.04
CA ALA A 1182 -95.06 -13.40 -55.34
C ALA A 1182 -93.99 -12.60 -54.58
N ALA A 1183 -93.45 -11.57 -55.24
CA ALA A 1183 -92.34 -10.73 -54.85
C ALA A 1183 -92.66 -9.68 -53.76
N SER A 1184 -91.67 -9.30 -52.94
CA SER A 1184 -91.37 -7.92 -52.49
C SER A 1184 -90.21 -7.85 -51.48
N LEU A 1185 -89.24 -6.95 -51.72
CA LEU A 1185 -88.37 -6.27 -50.73
C LEU A 1185 -89.23 -5.31 -49.85
N PRO A 1186 -88.74 -4.58 -48.81
CA PRO A 1186 -87.55 -4.67 -47.93
C PRO A 1186 -88.00 -4.77 -46.43
N THR A 1187 -87.16 -4.81 -45.38
CA THR A 1187 -86.71 -3.65 -44.55
C THR A 1187 -86.21 -4.20 -43.21
N ALA A 1188 -85.13 -3.64 -42.64
CA ALA A 1188 -84.59 -3.97 -41.32
C ALA A 1188 -85.32 -3.20 -40.20
N GLY A 1189 -85.61 -3.86 -39.06
CA GLY A 1189 -86.03 -3.18 -37.82
C GLY A 1189 -86.83 -4.04 -36.81
N ASP A 1190 -86.12 -4.55 -35.80
CA ASP A 1190 -86.33 -4.30 -34.36
C ASP A 1190 -87.47 -4.94 -33.48
N TYR A 1191 -87.22 -4.85 -32.15
CA TYR A 1191 -88.02 -5.15 -30.92
C TYR A 1191 -87.91 -6.59 -30.35
N GLY A 1192 -87.61 -6.88 -29.07
CA GLY A 1192 -87.66 -6.22 -27.73
C GLY A 1192 -88.12 -7.31 -26.70
N PRO A 1193 -88.31 -7.10 -25.37
CA PRO A 1193 -87.94 -6.00 -24.47
C PRO A 1193 -87.38 -6.42 -23.06
N LEU A 1194 -86.94 -5.40 -22.30
CA LEU A 1194 -86.69 -5.30 -20.83
C LEU A 1194 -87.98 -5.62 -19.98
N PRO A 1195 -88.07 -5.58 -18.61
CA PRO A 1195 -87.25 -4.85 -17.60
C PRO A 1195 -87.17 -5.42 -16.14
N VAL A 1196 -86.57 -4.58 -15.26
CA VAL A 1196 -86.88 -4.29 -13.82
C VAL A 1196 -85.88 -4.76 -12.73
N LYS A 1197 -85.47 -3.77 -11.93
CA LYS A 1197 -84.57 -3.75 -10.75
C LYS A 1197 -85.29 -4.17 -9.44
N ALA A 1198 -84.52 -4.63 -8.44
CA ALA A 1198 -84.70 -4.28 -7.02
C ALA A 1198 -83.46 -4.64 -6.17
N ASP A 1199 -83.18 -3.78 -5.19
CA ASP A 1199 -82.06 -3.78 -4.25
C ASP A 1199 -82.30 -4.63 -2.97
N SER A 1200 -81.17 -4.93 -2.29
CA SER A 1200 -80.99 -5.05 -0.81
C SER A 1200 -81.50 -6.35 -0.13
N THR A 1201 -80.89 -6.97 0.89
CA THR A 1201 -80.18 -6.48 2.09
C THR A 1201 -79.43 -7.63 2.85
N HIS A 1202 -78.40 -7.22 3.60
CA HIS A 1202 -77.95 -7.66 4.95
C HIS A 1202 -77.38 -9.07 5.31
N SER A 1203 -76.11 -9.01 5.77
CA SER A 1203 -75.59 -9.38 7.12
C SER A 1203 -75.28 -10.85 7.47
N SER A 1204 -73.99 -11.16 7.62
CA SER A 1204 -73.39 -11.56 8.93
C SER A 1204 -71.85 -11.62 8.87
N ALA A 1205 -71.20 -10.97 9.85
CA ALA A 1205 -69.80 -11.14 10.25
C ALA A 1205 -69.63 -12.45 11.05
N PRO A 1206 -68.44 -12.90 11.56
CA PRO A 1206 -67.14 -12.21 11.66
C PRO A 1206 -65.90 -13.05 11.31
N LEU A 1207 -64.72 -12.42 11.17
CA LEU A 1207 -63.48 -12.93 11.77
C LEU A 1207 -62.47 -11.80 11.98
N LYS A 1208 -61.76 -11.94 13.09
CA LYS A 1208 -61.15 -10.89 13.91
C LYS A 1208 -59.85 -10.34 13.32
N GLN A 1209 -59.67 -9.06 13.59
CA GLN A 1209 -58.42 -8.37 13.89
C GLN A 1209 -57.24 -9.28 14.30
N THR A 1210 -56.11 -9.11 13.61
CA THR A 1210 -54.82 -8.90 14.29
C THR A 1210 -54.07 -7.78 13.59
N ALA A 1211 -54.12 -6.59 14.18
CA ALA A 1211 -53.05 -5.63 14.06
C ALA A 1211 -51.90 -6.08 14.97
N ARG A 1212 -50.66 -5.82 14.51
CA ARG A 1212 -49.56 -5.16 15.24
C ARG A 1212 -48.22 -5.91 15.22
N ALA A 1213 -47.23 -5.17 14.71
CA ALA A 1213 -45.79 -5.20 14.99
C ALA A 1213 -44.93 -6.30 14.34
N GLY A 1214 -44.46 -6.01 13.11
CA GLY A 1214 -43.17 -6.46 12.60
C GLY A 1214 -42.17 -5.30 12.59
N LYS A 1215 -41.54 -5.02 13.73
CA LYS A 1215 -40.40 -4.11 13.86
C LYS A 1215 -39.12 -4.96 13.81
N LYS A 1216 -38.13 -4.50 13.01
CA LYS A 1216 -36.70 -4.85 13.01
C LYS A 1216 -36.30 -6.22 12.41
N ALA A 1217 -35.55 -6.18 11.31
CA ALA A 1217 -34.10 -6.43 11.35
C ALA A 1217 -33.47 -6.18 9.97
N SER A 1218 -32.87 -5.00 9.80
CA SER A 1218 -31.73 -4.81 8.90
C SER A 1218 -30.65 -4.13 9.73
N LYS A 1219 -29.62 -4.90 10.07
CA LYS A 1219 -28.28 -4.44 10.48
C LYS A 1219 -27.37 -5.66 10.50
N LYS A 1220 -26.59 -5.83 9.44
CA LYS A 1220 -25.25 -6.42 9.46
C LYS A 1220 -24.51 -5.93 8.20
N HIS A 1221 -23.70 -4.89 8.40
CA HIS A 1221 -22.34 -4.76 7.88
C HIS A 1221 -21.67 -3.62 8.68
N LEU A 1222 -20.90 -4.02 9.70
CA LEU A 1222 -19.44 -3.97 9.57
C LEU A 1222 -18.99 -5.42 9.37
#